data_AF-A0A0P1AYC4-F1
#
_entry.id   AF-A0A0P1AYC4-F1
#
_cell.length_a   1.000
_cell.length_b   1.000
_cell.length_c   1.000
_cell.angle_alpha   90.00
_cell.angle_beta   90.00
_cell.angle_gamma   90.00
#
_symmetry.space_group_name_H-M   'P 1'
#
loop_
_entity.id
_entity.type
_entity.pdbx_description
1 polymer ?
#
loop_
_entity_poly.entity_id
_entity_poly.type
_entity_poly.pdbx_seq_one_letter_code
_entity_poly.pdbx_strand_id
1 'polypeptide(L)'
;MPDPSFLDRALSLQIENTDGTWVGEIEPSSVEDGSAVVAEMRAVLEQIPEAISLYKSELEKLLGTFIKSHESEQRLVHRTKEFLEQIRFSHDVMVRDQEEESEALAQKKNITSELDAVLRQISSTRQIGLEKTQKVNNLRGKLEALQEEVSKMALPFGNSGEVLLNEDQELQIATLRNQRAECARDVETKTISLQDIRQETANLFTLVQEEEAKNARFEENQTNVVLQSQEVQSLLDKEVRRKTRLEQDLRLLKQSFERLQSDNAALESLKKENEESLYKKELITRESKLKMDKYSKQYDALYRTTHSLTEAVQLQWQRNEELHKENVQVEHELNVKEEEIEAVARAVLKTEKLMEIARQQLHDTEAKRSEFESKNEALKLELDNMINVTLESEKKQSDLLTKKLKELLREREVLNKMLVKANDRGQATFDLKKIKENTIKNMQNEINGMKSYVRKQRTQVQLLVLEREKYENEASKANQKFMTSLEEAKLQDLQAVSLQQKILESESRLKQQQNLYEAVRTDRNLYSKQLIEGQEEIGDFKRKFKIISHQIQQLKEEITSKDHALVKEHFDHHKVDKEKEILKNELLRIKKQIHSSEQIILNQEQEVTKLAKIIQQADEEKQRQIKEYGCVVRDRDTLRQQLIQRNEEMSVLYEKIKIQKSTLSNGFSLYNEKVKEVSDLKSRIDTLTHERDLSSNQLSHESSLQQELLRLEKKLLQEKTKIRALLEEHDHPLNVHRWRKLEGSDPKRFEMIRKHQRMQKKLIRKHEETTIKDLLIVEKEKLYVELKTILARQPGAEVAEQLLVYKETLKGKQTQMKQMEDELQMYKMQVNEYRDELGRIDTEKQQIQQEWINWQLNLYSKQFRCPKNEATVQVHGDSASHGNQED
;
A
#
# COMPACT_ATOMS: atom_id res chain seq x y z
N MET A 1 19.60 11.38 -45.52
CA MET A 1 19.08 10.24 -46.30
C MET A 1 18.74 9.10 -45.34
N PRO A 2 17.46 8.93 -44.93
CA PRO A 2 16.29 9.77 -45.24
C PRO A 2 16.29 11.09 -44.44
N ASP A 3 15.18 11.84 -44.48
CA ASP A 3 15.02 13.19 -43.93
C ASP A 3 14.21 13.23 -42.61
N PRO A 4 14.52 14.16 -41.69
CA PRO A 4 13.74 14.40 -40.48
C PRO A 4 12.74 15.57 -40.65
N SER A 5 11.83 15.49 -41.60
CA SER A 5 10.86 16.56 -41.94
C SER A 5 9.46 16.39 -41.33
N PHE A 6 9.29 15.49 -40.35
CA PHE A 6 7.98 15.01 -39.90
C PHE A 6 7.70 15.08 -38.38
N LEU A 7 8.53 15.79 -37.60
CA LEU A 7 8.32 15.99 -36.16
C LEU A 7 7.94 17.44 -35.76
N ASP A 8 7.89 18.36 -36.72
CA ASP A 8 7.69 19.80 -36.48
C ASP A 8 6.27 20.27 -36.85
N ARG A 9 5.27 19.39 -36.67
CA ARG A 9 3.87 19.62 -37.13
C ARG A 9 2.79 19.18 -36.13
N ALA A 10 3.10 19.27 -34.84
CA ALA A 10 2.19 18.94 -33.74
C ALA A 10 1.95 20.09 -32.73
N LEU A 11 2.66 21.21 -32.86
CA LEU A 11 2.52 22.41 -32.02
C LEU A 11 2.27 23.66 -32.87
N SER A 12 1.24 23.59 -33.72
CA SER A 12 0.74 24.73 -34.50
C SER A 12 -0.78 24.70 -34.61
N LEU A 13 -1.45 24.49 -33.47
CA LEU A 13 -2.78 25.07 -33.29
C LEU A 13 -2.58 26.57 -33.13
N GLN A 14 -2.70 27.29 -34.25
CA GLN A 14 -2.91 28.73 -34.21
C GLN A 14 -4.18 28.98 -33.41
N ILE A 15 -4.05 29.58 -32.22
CA ILE A 15 -5.13 30.40 -31.69
C ILE A 15 -5.16 31.59 -32.63
N GLU A 16 -6.08 31.57 -33.58
CA GLU A 16 -6.35 32.73 -34.43
C GLU A 16 -6.72 33.91 -33.53
N ASN A 17 -6.36 35.13 -33.96
CA ASN A 17 -6.98 36.34 -33.41
C ASN A 17 -8.44 36.38 -33.85
N THR A 18 -9.28 35.54 -33.25
CA THR A 18 -10.68 35.84 -33.15
C THR A 18 -10.79 37.05 -32.23
N ASP A 19 -11.16 38.20 -32.80
CA ASP A 19 -11.79 39.32 -32.08
C ASP A 19 -13.16 38.85 -31.56
N GLY A 20 -13.11 37.89 -30.64
CA GLY A 20 -14.25 37.23 -30.03
C GLY A 20 -14.67 38.03 -28.81
N THR A 21 -15.46 39.08 -29.04
CA THR A 21 -16.06 39.96 -28.01
C THR A 21 -17.13 39.23 -27.19
N TRP A 22 -16.73 38.12 -26.55
CA TRP A 22 -17.54 37.25 -25.69
C TRP A 22 -17.45 37.61 -24.20
N VAL A 23 -16.72 38.68 -23.89
CA VAL A 23 -17.15 39.59 -22.83
C VAL A 23 -17.66 40.84 -23.52
N GLY A 24 -18.95 40.83 -23.87
CA GLY A 24 -19.67 42.09 -24.06
C GLY A 24 -19.62 42.84 -22.72
N GLU A 25 -19.30 44.12 -22.75
CA GLU A 25 -19.32 44.94 -21.54
C GLU A 25 -20.75 44.90 -20.96
N ILE A 26 -20.89 44.35 -19.76
CA ILE A 26 -22.10 44.56 -18.97
C ILE A 26 -22.02 46.02 -18.52
N GLU A 27 -22.60 46.90 -19.35
CA GLU A 27 -22.77 48.31 -19.04
C GLU A 27 -23.40 48.44 -17.64
N PRO A 28 -22.96 49.42 -16.82
CA PRO A 28 -23.41 49.55 -15.43
C PRO A 28 -24.89 49.93 -15.28
N SER A 29 -25.62 50.18 -16.38
CA SER A 29 -27.05 50.49 -16.45
C SER A 29 -27.92 49.54 -15.62
N SER A 30 -27.70 48.23 -15.77
CA SER A 30 -28.45 47.18 -15.06
C SER A 30 -28.39 47.24 -13.52
N VAL A 31 -27.42 47.96 -12.94
CA VAL A 31 -27.29 48.13 -11.48
C VAL A 31 -28.01 49.39 -10.97
N GLU A 32 -28.14 50.43 -11.81
CA GLU A 32 -28.92 51.63 -11.46
C GLU A 32 -30.44 51.36 -11.58
N ASP A 33 -30.85 50.60 -12.61
CA ASP A 33 -32.25 50.20 -12.84
C ASP A 33 -32.87 49.50 -11.62
N GLY A 34 -32.14 48.60 -10.96
CA GLY A 34 -32.62 47.88 -9.76
C GLY A 34 -32.95 48.80 -8.59
N SER A 35 -32.23 49.92 -8.45
CA SER A 35 -32.49 50.95 -7.44
C SER A 35 -33.73 51.78 -7.81
N ALA A 36 -33.86 52.16 -9.09
CA ALA A 36 -35.01 52.90 -9.59
C ALA A 36 -36.33 52.10 -9.42
N VAL A 37 -36.35 50.82 -9.80
CA VAL A 37 -37.51 49.94 -9.62
C VAL A 37 -37.93 49.80 -8.15
N VAL A 38 -36.97 49.73 -7.22
CA VAL A 38 -37.27 49.72 -5.77
C VAL A 38 -37.88 51.05 -5.30
N ALA A 39 -37.45 52.19 -5.85
CA ALA A 39 -38.03 53.50 -5.54
C ALA A 39 -39.47 53.63 -6.09
N GLU A 40 -39.69 53.24 -7.35
CA GLU A 40 -41.02 53.27 -7.98
C GLU A 40 -42.01 52.34 -7.28
N MET A 41 -41.61 51.09 -6.98
CA MET A 41 -42.49 50.15 -6.24
C MET A 41 -42.85 50.68 -4.85
N ARG A 42 -41.94 51.40 -4.16
CA ARG A 42 -42.28 52.06 -2.88
C ARG A 42 -43.29 53.20 -3.06
N ALA A 43 -43.09 54.06 -4.07
CA ALA A 43 -44.02 55.14 -4.36
C ALA A 43 -45.42 54.63 -4.74
N VAL A 44 -45.51 53.51 -5.46
CA VAL A 44 -46.78 52.82 -5.77
C VAL A 44 -47.42 52.26 -4.49
N LEU A 45 -46.64 51.58 -3.62
CA LEU A 45 -47.16 51.04 -2.35
C LEU A 45 -47.69 52.11 -1.40
N GLU A 46 -47.11 53.32 -1.42
CA GLU A 46 -47.57 54.46 -0.63
C GLU A 46 -48.93 55.02 -1.12
N GLN A 47 -49.27 54.81 -2.39
CA GLN A 47 -50.51 55.28 -3.02
C GLN A 47 -51.70 54.28 -2.99
N ILE A 48 -51.49 53.04 -2.53
CA ILE A 48 -52.55 52.00 -2.48
C ILE A 48 -53.51 52.26 -1.29
N PRO A 49 -54.85 52.36 -1.52
CA PRO A 49 -55.83 52.53 -0.44
C PRO A 49 -55.93 51.33 0.53
N GLU A 50 -56.23 51.60 1.81
CA GLU A 50 -56.33 50.59 2.87
C GLU A 50 -57.34 49.46 2.60
N ALA A 51 -58.33 49.68 1.74
CA ALA A 51 -59.33 48.69 1.33
C ALA A 51 -58.71 47.44 0.65
N ILE A 52 -57.45 47.50 0.22
CA ILE A 52 -56.71 46.37 -0.39
C ILE A 52 -55.41 46.05 0.39
N SER A 53 -55.42 46.28 1.71
CA SER A 53 -54.26 46.09 2.62
C SER A 53 -53.60 44.71 2.54
N LEU A 54 -54.35 43.64 2.29
CA LEU A 54 -53.79 42.29 2.06
C LEU A 54 -52.81 42.27 0.89
N TYR A 55 -53.22 42.79 -0.28
CA TYR A 55 -52.40 42.86 -1.49
C TYR A 55 -51.19 43.77 -1.31
N LYS A 56 -51.37 44.90 -0.59
CA LYS A 56 -50.25 45.76 -0.17
C LYS A 56 -49.23 44.97 0.67
N SER A 57 -49.68 44.17 1.64
CA SER A 57 -48.78 43.33 2.46
C SER A 57 -48.06 42.22 1.68
N GLU A 58 -48.64 41.76 0.57
CA GLU A 58 -48.02 40.77 -0.31
C GLU A 58 -46.99 41.41 -1.24
N LEU A 59 -47.29 42.57 -1.81
CA LEU A 59 -46.32 43.37 -2.57
C LEU A 59 -45.16 43.88 -1.71
N GLU A 60 -45.40 44.26 -0.45
CA GLU A 60 -44.35 44.62 0.52
C GLU A 60 -43.41 43.44 0.81
N LYS A 61 -43.95 42.22 0.96
CA LYS A 61 -43.13 40.99 1.08
C LYS A 61 -42.35 40.72 -0.21
N LEU A 62 -42.98 40.87 -1.37
CA LEU A 62 -42.39 40.59 -2.68
C LEU A 62 -41.24 41.57 -3.00
N LEU A 63 -41.44 42.86 -2.71
CA LEU A 63 -40.40 43.90 -2.74
C LEU A 63 -39.28 43.60 -1.72
N GLY A 64 -39.64 43.14 -0.51
CA GLY A 64 -38.68 42.71 0.51
C GLY A 64 -37.83 41.49 0.08
N THR A 65 -38.37 40.58 -0.73
CA THR A 65 -37.59 39.51 -1.37
C THR A 65 -36.78 40.00 -2.55
N PHE A 66 -37.29 40.92 -3.37
CA PHE A 66 -36.56 41.51 -4.50
C PHE A 66 -35.32 42.27 -4.02
N ILE A 67 -35.45 43.13 -3.01
CA ILE A 67 -34.33 43.85 -2.39
C ILE A 67 -33.26 42.88 -1.90
N LYS A 68 -33.64 41.82 -1.16
CA LYS A 68 -32.68 40.81 -0.68
C LYS A 68 -32.01 40.03 -1.81
N SER A 69 -32.74 39.77 -2.89
CA SER A 69 -32.18 39.15 -4.10
C SER A 69 -31.14 40.06 -4.74
N HIS A 70 -31.47 41.33 -4.98
CA HIS A 70 -30.59 42.30 -5.61
C HIS A 70 -29.36 42.64 -4.72
N GLU A 71 -29.53 42.75 -3.40
CA GLU A 71 -28.39 42.85 -2.46
C GLU A 71 -27.48 41.61 -2.51
N SER A 72 -28.01 40.42 -2.81
CA SER A 72 -27.20 39.20 -2.96
C SER A 72 -26.47 39.15 -4.30
N GLU A 73 -27.14 39.60 -5.36
CA GLU A 73 -26.61 39.77 -6.71
C GLU A 73 -25.48 40.81 -6.75
N GLN A 74 -25.67 42.00 -6.19
CA GLN A 74 -24.63 43.02 -6.06
C GLN A 74 -23.39 42.49 -5.30
N ARG A 75 -23.60 41.68 -4.24
CA ARG A 75 -22.50 41.01 -3.52
C ARG A 75 -21.78 39.96 -4.37
N LEU A 76 -22.49 39.22 -5.21
CA LEU A 76 -21.89 38.29 -6.17
C LEU A 76 -21.11 39.04 -7.26
N VAL A 77 -21.66 40.13 -7.82
CA VAL A 77 -21.01 40.98 -8.83
C VAL A 77 -19.75 41.66 -8.28
N HIS A 78 -19.78 42.12 -7.02
CA HIS A 78 -18.57 42.66 -6.39
C HIS A 78 -17.50 41.57 -6.24
N ARG A 79 -17.89 40.37 -5.80
CA ARG A 79 -16.97 39.24 -5.60
C ARG A 79 -16.41 38.66 -6.90
N THR A 80 -17.16 38.70 -8.01
CA THR A 80 -16.63 38.34 -9.33
C THR A 80 -15.65 39.40 -9.86
N LYS A 81 -15.83 40.69 -9.54
CA LYS A 81 -14.82 41.71 -9.80
C LYS A 81 -13.53 41.46 -8.99
N GLU A 82 -13.65 41.20 -7.68
CA GLU A 82 -12.49 40.80 -6.84
C GLU A 82 -11.74 39.60 -7.42
N PHE A 83 -12.44 38.55 -7.85
CA PHE A 83 -11.81 37.38 -8.47
C PHE A 83 -11.21 37.69 -9.85
N LEU A 84 -11.83 38.53 -10.69
CA LEU A 84 -11.27 38.94 -11.97
C LEU A 84 -10.01 39.80 -11.80
N GLU A 85 -9.96 40.66 -10.79
CA GLU A 85 -8.76 41.43 -10.43
C GLU A 85 -7.63 40.53 -9.89
N GLN A 86 -7.96 39.53 -9.05
CA GLN A 86 -6.99 38.52 -8.60
C GLN A 86 -6.45 37.64 -9.73
N ILE A 87 -7.31 37.24 -10.67
CA ILE A 87 -6.91 36.45 -11.85
C ILE A 87 -6.02 37.29 -12.77
N ARG A 88 -6.36 38.57 -13.02
CA ARG A 88 -5.51 39.50 -13.79
C ARG A 88 -4.15 39.69 -13.12
N PHE A 89 -4.12 40.01 -11.82
CA PHE A 89 -2.86 40.16 -11.08
C PHE A 89 -1.99 38.89 -11.11
N SER A 90 -2.60 37.70 -10.98
CA SER A 90 -1.88 36.43 -11.10
C SER A 90 -1.37 36.16 -12.52
N HIS A 91 -2.09 36.61 -13.55
CA HIS A 91 -1.66 36.52 -14.95
C HIS A 91 -0.52 37.50 -15.25
N ASP A 92 -0.62 38.75 -14.78
CA ASP A 92 0.40 39.79 -14.92
C ASP A 92 1.71 39.44 -14.17
N VAL A 93 1.68 38.54 -13.19
CA VAL A 93 2.89 37.94 -12.59
C VAL A 93 3.42 36.81 -13.47
N MET A 94 2.56 35.84 -13.84
CA MET A 94 2.95 34.70 -14.69
C MET A 94 3.57 35.13 -16.03
N VAL A 95 3.07 36.20 -16.64
CA VAL A 95 3.62 36.77 -17.89
C VAL A 95 5.03 37.30 -17.68
N ARG A 96 5.30 38.00 -16.56
CA ARG A 96 6.65 38.51 -16.24
C ARG A 96 7.64 37.38 -15.93
N ASP A 97 7.21 36.38 -15.16
CA ASP A 97 8.05 35.18 -14.90
C ASP A 97 8.44 34.49 -16.22
N GLN A 98 7.51 34.44 -17.18
CA GLN A 98 7.72 33.85 -18.51
C GLN A 98 8.56 34.76 -19.45
N GLU A 99 8.46 36.08 -19.32
CA GLU A 99 9.35 37.04 -20.00
C GLU A 99 10.80 36.88 -19.48
N GLU A 100 11.02 36.82 -18.15
CA GLU A 100 12.33 36.60 -17.54
C GLU A 100 12.96 35.26 -17.95
N GLU A 101 12.17 34.17 -18.00
CA GLU A 101 12.67 32.87 -18.52
C GLU A 101 13.04 32.97 -20.02
N SER A 102 12.29 33.73 -20.81
CA SER A 102 12.60 33.95 -22.23
C SER A 102 13.91 34.74 -22.44
N GLU A 103 14.18 35.75 -21.61
CA GLU A 103 15.45 36.49 -21.64
C GLU A 103 16.63 35.60 -21.21
N ALA A 104 16.46 34.79 -20.16
CA ALA A 104 17.49 33.85 -19.72
C ALA A 104 17.82 32.81 -20.81
N LEU A 105 16.81 32.32 -21.54
CA LEU A 105 17.00 31.45 -22.71
C LEU A 105 17.68 32.16 -23.88
N ALA A 106 17.37 33.44 -24.14
CA ALA A 106 18.04 34.25 -25.15
C ALA A 106 19.52 34.49 -24.82
N GLN A 107 19.85 34.85 -23.58
CA GLN A 107 21.23 35.01 -23.10
C GLN A 107 22.02 33.70 -23.22
N LYS A 108 21.43 32.57 -22.80
CA LYS A 108 22.01 31.23 -22.96
C LYS A 108 22.28 30.90 -24.43
N LYS A 109 21.35 31.22 -25.33
CA LYS A 109 21.50 31.01 -26.79
C LYS A 109 22.65 31.83 -27.36
N ASN A 110 22.76 33.10 -26.97
CA ASN A 110 23.86 33.98 -27.39
C ASN A 110 25.22 33.43 -26.95
N ILE A 111 25.38 33.06 -25.67
CA ILE A 111 26.61 32.44 -25.13
C ILE A 111 26.96 31.14 -25.90
N THR A 112 25.97 30.29 -26.20
CA THR A 112 26.26 29.09 -27.03
C THR A 112 26.70 29.44 -28.44
N SER A 113 26.19 30.53 -29.05
CA SER A 113 26.60 30.97 -30.39
C SER A 113 28.02 31.56 -30.43
N GLU A 114 28.44 32.24 -29.36
CA GLU A 114 29.81 32.74 -29.18
C GLU A 114 30.81 31.59 -29.00
N LEU A 115 30.44 30.60 -28.19
CA LEU A 115 31.25 29.40 -27.96
C LEU A 115 31.42 28.58 -29.26
N ASP A 116 30.34 28.45 -30.04
CA ASP A 116 30.34 27.91 -31.40
C ASP A 116 31.24 28.70 -32.36
N ALA A 117 31.23 30.04 -32.28
CA ALA A 117 32.06 30.90 -33.11
C ALA A 117 33.56 30.72 -32.78
N VAL A 118 33.92 30.62 -31.50
CA VAL A 118 35.28 30.29 -31.05
C VAL A 118 35.72 28.90 -31.54
N LEU A 119 34.84 27.90 -31.45
CA LEU A 119 35.12 26.55 -31.99
C LEU A 119 35.34 26.58 -33.52
N ARG A 120 34.57 27.38 -34.27
CA ARG A 120 34.76 27.57 -35.73
C ARG A 120 36.08 28.28 -36.08
N GLN A 121 36.53 29.24 -35.26
CA GLN A 121 37.84 29.87 -35.43
C GLN A 121 38.99 28.86 -35.19
N ILE A 122 38.84 27.98 -34.20
CA ILE A 122 39.80 26.90 -33.90
C ILE A 122 39.84 25.87 -35.04
N SER A 123 38.69 25.48 -35.62
CA SER A 123 38.69 24.59 -36.79
C SER A 123 39.30 25.24 -38.02
N SER A 124 39.05 26.54 -38.25
CA SER A 124 39.63 27.29 -39.38
C SER A 124 41.17 27.37 -39.30
N THR A 125 41.72 27.71 -38.14
CA THR A 125 43.19 27.70 -37.94
C THR A 125 43.80 26.30 -38.14
N ARG A 126 43.08 25.25 -37.75
CA ARG A 126 43.51 23.85 -37.96
C ARG A 126 43.47 23.43 -39.44
N GLN A 127 42.47 23.89 -40.20
CA GLN A 127 42.35 23.65 -41.64
C GLN A 127 43.45 24.35 -42.43
N ILE A 128 43.78 25.62 -42.09
CA ILE A 128 44.89 26.36 -42.69
C ILE A 128 46.25 25.65 -42.46
N GLY A 129 46.40 24.91 -41.35
CA GLY A 129 47.53 24.03 -41.11
C GLY A 129 47.61 22.84 -42.10
N LEU A 130 46.48 22.18 -42.35
CA LEU A 130 46.36 21.06 -43.29
C LEU A 130 46.61 21.47 -44.75
N GLU A 131 46.10 22.62 -45.20
CA GLU A 131 46.34 23.09 -46.57
C GLU A 131 47.82 23.41 -46.84
N LYS A 132 48.56 23.83 -45.81
CA LYS A 132 50.01 24.04 -45.90
C LYS A 132 50.76 22.72 -46.07
N THR A 133 50.37 21.64 -45.39
CA THR A 133 51.03 20.33 -45.56
C THR A 133 50.69 19.69 -46.90
N GLN A 134 49.47 19.85 -47.42
CA GLN A 134 49.10 19.36 -48.76
C GLN A 134 49.88 20.06 -49.89
N LYS A 135 50.18 21.36 -49.76
CA LYS A 135 51.01 22.10 -50.72
C LYS A 135 52.47 21.60 -50.79
N VAL A 136 53.00 21.03 -49.71
CA VAL A 136 54.32 20.37 -49.71
C VAL A 136 54.27 19.05 -50.48
N ASN A 137 53.23 18.24 -50.29
CA ASN A 137 53.10 16.94 -50.97
C ASN A 137 52.91 17.09 -52.49
N ASN A 138 52.16 18.11 -52.94
CA ASN A 138 51.95 18.39 -54.37
C ASN A 138 53.22 18.88 -55.10
N LEU A 139 54.31 19.19 -54.39
CA LEU A 139 55.63 19.45 -54.97
C LEU A 139 56.47 18.19 -55.15
N ARG A 140 56.19 17.09 -54.43
CA ARG A 140 56.86 15.79 -54.63
C ARG A 140 56.38 15.07 -55.90
N GLY A 141 55.06 14.99 -56.11
CA GLY A 141 54.47 14.28 -57.26
C GLY A 141 54.80 14.86 -58.65
N LYS A 142 55.51 15.99 -58.73
CA LYS A 142 56.04 16.55 -59.99
C LYS A 142 57.45 16.08 -60.35
N LEU A 143 58.14 15.36 -59.47
CA LEU A 143 59.45 14.78 -59.75
C LEU A 143 59.35 13.36 -60.33
N GLU A 144 58.31 12.59 -59.99
CA GLU A 144 58.14 11.21 -60.43
C GLU A 144 57.76 11.11 -61.92
N ALA A 145 56.99 12.08 -62.44
CA ALA A 145 56.52 12.12 -63.83
C ALA A 145 57.61 12.36 -64.90
N LEU A 146 58.88 12.54 -64.51
CA LEU A 146 60.02 12.71 -65.43
C LEU A 146 60.95 11.48 -65.48
N GLN A 147 60.56 10.37 -64.85
CA GLN A 147 61.42 9.18 -64.72
C GLN A 147 60.96 7.97 -65.56
N GLU A 148 59.88 8.10 -66.36
CA GLU A 148 59.22 6.96 -67.03
C GLU A 148 59.42 6.88 -68.57
N GLU A 149 60.07 7.87 -69.21
CA GLU A 149 60.24 7.90 -70.68
C GLU A 149 61.49 7.17 -71.23
N VAL A 150 62.35 6.60 -70.37
CA VAL A 150 63.75 6.25 -70.73
C VAL A 150 64.04 4.73 -70.73
N SER A 151 63.07 3.84 -70.94
CA SER A 151 63.32 2.37 -70.87
C SER A 151 62.45 1.48 -71.78
N LYS A 152 62.59 1.58 -73.11
CA LYS A 152 62.17 0.57 -74.10
C LYS A 152 63.17 0.49 -75.28
N MET A 153 63.36 -0.70 -75.87
CA MET A 153 64.26 -1.05 -77.01
C MET A 153 65.76 -1.25 -76.62
N ALA A 154 66.57 -2.18 -77.17
CA ALA A 154 66.34 -3.35 -78.07
C ALA A 154 67.55 -4.36 -78.08
N LEU A 155 67.51 -5.37 -78.97
CA LEU A 155 68.46 -6.50 -79.28
C LEU A 155 68.38 -6.80 -80.83
N PRO A 156 69.09 -7.78 -81.47
CA PRO A 156 70.52 -8.20 -81.49
C PRO A 156 71.12 -8.45 -82.94
N PHE A 157 72.41 -8.88 -83.08
CA PHE A 157 73.14 -9.41 -84.30
C PHE A 157 73.57 -8.39 -85.41
N GLY A 158 74.43 -8.68 -86.43
CA GLY A 158 75.01 -9.94 -87.02
C GLY A 158 76.40 -9.79 -87.74
N ASN A 159 76.69 -10.50 -88.87
CA ASN A 159 78.09 -10.72 -89.41
C ASN A 159 78.26 -10.88 -90.99
N SER A 160 79.50 -10.75 -91.52
CA SER A 160 80.13 -11.26 -92.81
C SER A 160 80.29 -10.38 -94.11
N GLY A 161 81.18 -10.81 -95.05
CA GLY A 161 81.70 -10.14 -96.32
C GLY A 161 81.93 -11.11 -97.53
N GLU A 162 82.71 -10.92 -98.62
CA GLU A 162 83.79 -9.96 -99.03
C GLU A 162 83.67 -9.42 -100.52
N VAL A 163 84.56 -9.74 -101.51
CA VAL A 163 84.81 -8.95 -102.78
C VAL A 163 85.00 -9.83 -104.09
N LEU A 164 85.37 -9.23 -105.26
CA LEU A 164 85.39 -9.76 -106.65
C LEU A 164 86.76 -9.67 -107.42
N LEU A 165 87.00 -10.60 -108.39
CA LEU A 165 87.74 -10.45 -109.69
C LEU A 165 89.27 -10.10 -109.70
N ASN A 166 90.15 -10.53 -110.63
CA ASN A 166 90.10 -11.57 -111.70
C ASN A 166 91.51 -12.03 -112.22
N GLU A 167 91.61 -13.29 -112.66
CA GLU A 167 92.32 -13.90 -113.84
C GLU A 167 93.67 -13.38 -114.45
N ASP A 168 94.55 -14.20 -115.06
CA ASP A 168 94.85 -15.65 -114.86
C ASP A 168 96.19 -16.14 -115.47
N GLN A 169 97.29 -15.39 -115.35
CA GLN A 169 98.62 -15.94 -115.73
C GLN A 169 99.82 -15.44 -114.92
N GLU A 170 99.68 -14.36 -114.14
CA GLU A 170 100.56 -14.06 -113.00
C GLU A 170 100.24 -14.95 -111.76
N LEU A 171 99.21 -15.80 -111.90
CA LEU A 171 98.70 -16.84 -110.98
C LEU A 171 99.74 -17.44 -110.03
N GLN A 172 100.88 -17.90 -110.55
CA GLN A 172 101.83 -18.73 -109.80
C GLN A 172 102.68 -17.97 -108.77
N ILE A 173 102.65 -16.63 -108.77
CA ILE A 173 103.22 -15.82 -107.67
C ILE A 173 102.11 -15.22 -106.80
N ALA A 174 100.91 -15.02 -107.36
CA ALA A 174 99.72 -14.60 -106.60
C ALA A 174 99.36 -15.63 -105.51
N THR A 175 99.35 -16.92 -105.82
CA THR A 175 98.99 -18.00 -104.86
C THR A 175 99.81 -17.98 -103.57
N LEU A 176 101.14 -17.85 -103.65
CA LEU A 176 102.01 -17.84 -102.47
C LEU A 176 101.99 -16.50 -101.69
N ARG A 177 101.60 -15.39 -102.33
CA ARG A 177 101.33 -14.13 -101.60
C ARG A 177 99.97 -14.15 -100.91
N ASN A 178 98.95 -14.70 -101.56
CA ASN A 178 97.58 -14.76 -101.01
C ASN A 178 97.54 -15.55 -99.70
N GLN A 179 98.16 -16.73 -99.62
CA GLN A 179 98.21 -17.54 -98.39
C GLN A 179 98.79 -16.77 -97.19
N ARG A 180 99.79 -15.90 -97.41
CA ARG A 180 100.35 -15.05 -96.36
C ARG A 180 99.45 -13.84 -96.01
N ALA A 181 98.72 -13.30 -96.98
CA ALA A 181 97.78 -12.20 -96.78
C ALA A 181 96.46 -12.65 -96.12
N GLU A 182 96.02 -13.89 -96.35
CA GLU A 182 94.89 -14.53 -95.66
C GLU A 182 95.21 -14.73 -94.18
N CYS A 183 96.35 -15.33 -93.84
CA CYS A 183 96.80 -15.50 -92.45
C CYS A 183 96.92 -14.17 -91.69
N ALA A 184 97.16 -13.04 -92.36
CA ALA A 184 97.18 -11.71 -91.75
C ALA A 184 95.75 -11.20 -91.47
N ARG A 185 94.83 -11.31 -92.43
CA ARG A 185 93.41 -10.94 -92.27
C ARG A 185 92.71 -11.75 -91.18
N ASP A 186 93.05 -13.04 -91.04
CA ASP A 186 92.54 -13.88 -89.95
C ASP A 186 92.98 -13.40 -88.55
N VAL A 187 94.17 -12.81 -88.40
CA VAL A 187 94.61 -12.25 -87.11
C VAL A 187 93.92 -10.91 -86.83
N GLU A 188 93.79 -10.04 -87.84
CA GLU A 188 93.11 -8.74 -87.74
C GLU A 188 91.64 -8.92 -87.29
N THR A 189 90.90 -9.78 -87.99
CA THR A 189 89.48 -10.07 -87.70
C THR A 189 89.27 -10.70 -86.32
N LYS A 190 90.15 -11.63 -85.90
CA LYS A 190 90.13 -12.18 -84.53
C LYS A 190 90.37 -11.10 -83.48
N THR A 191 91.28 -10.16 -83.75
CA THR A 191 91.62 -9.08 -82.81
C THR A 191 90.46 -8.10 -82.62
N ILE A 192 89.79 -7.71 -83.71
CA ILE A 192 88.57 -6.88 -83.67
C ILE A 192 87.47 -7.58 -82.86
N SER A 193 87.18 -8.85 -83.15
CA SER A 193 86.14 -9.60 -82.42
C SER A 193 86.42 -9.72 -80.91
N LEU A 194 87.69 -9.72 -80.49
CA LEU A 194 88.09 -9.69 -79.08
C LEU A 194 87.91 -8.31 -78.42
N GLN A 195 87.95 -7.23 -79.20
CA GLN A 195 87.66 -5.89 -78.70
C GLN A 195 86.15 -5.67 -78.54
N ASP A 196 85.35 -6.13 -79.50
CA ASP A 196 83.89 -6.04 -79.45
C ASP A 196 83.32 -6.79 -78.23
N ILE A 197 83.74 -8.04 -78.01
CA ILE A 197 83.35 -8.85 -76.83
C ILE A 197 83.78 -8.17 -75.50
N ARG A 198 84.92 -7.46 -75.49
CA ARG A 198 85.35 -6.68 -74.31
C ARG A 198 84.47 -5.46 -74.05
N GLN A 199 83.97 -4.82 -75.10
CA GLN A 199 83.07 -3.68 -74.99
C GLN A 199 81.65 -4.13 -74.60
N GLU A 200 81.16 -5.24 -75.14
CA GLU A 200 79.91 -5.88 -74.70
C GLU A 200 79.97 -6.29 -73.21
N THR A 201 81.05 -6.94 -72.77
CA THR A 201 81.19 -7.34 -71.35
C THR A 201 81.29 -6.15 -70.39
N ALA A 202 81.89 -5.02 -70.81
CA ALA A 202 81.86 -3.78 -70.04
C ALA A 202 80.44 -3.20 -69.93
N ASN A 203 79.70 -3.14 -71.04
CA ASN A 203 78.32 -2.63 -71.07
C ASN A 203 77.36 -3.51 -70.25
N LEU A 204 77.54 -4.83 -70.30
CA LEU A 204 76.79 -5.78 -69.47
C LEU A 204 77.10 -5.59 -67.99
N PHE A 205 78.35 -5.32 -67.62
CA PHE A 205 78.72 -5.07 -66.22
C PHE A 205 78.05 -3.80 -65.66
N THR A 206 78.00 -2.70 -66.42
CA THR A 206 77.27 -1.49 -65.99
C THR A 206 75.76 -1.73 -65.88
N LEU A 207 75.17 -2.51 -66.80
CA LEU A 207 73.74 -2.85 -66.74
C LEU A 207 73.41 -3.71 -65.51
N VAL A 208 74.27 -4.66 -65.13
CA VAL A 208 74.11 -5.44 -63.88
C VAL A 208 74.13 -4.53 -62.66
N GLN A 209 75.08 -3.58 -62.58
CA GLN A 209 75.13 -2.64 -61.45
C GLN A 209 73.89 -1.74 -61.35
N GLU A 210 73.30 -1.34 -62.47
CA GLU A 210 72.04 -0.59 -62.47
C GLU A 210 70.85 -1.43 -62.01
N GLU A 211 70.75 -2.70 -62.41
CA GLU A 211 69.69 -3.60 -61.96
C GLU A 211 69.87 -4.00 -60.48
N GLU A 212 71.09 -4.23 -60.00
CA GLU A 212 71.38 -4.44 -58.58
C GLU A 212 70.94 -3.22 -57.73
N ALA A 213 71.22 -2.00 -58.21
CA ALA A 213 70.80 -0.76 -57.55
C ALA A 213 69.27 -0.53 -57.60
N LYS A 214 68.57 -1.00 -58.64
CA LYS A 214 67.10 -1.01 -58.68
C LYS A 214 66.53 -2.05 -57.71
N ASN A 215 67.11 -3.25 -57.66
CA ASN A 215 66.64 -4.34 -56.80
C ASN A 215 66.75 -3.97 -55.31
N ALA A 216 67.86 -3.36 -54.88
CA ALA A 216 68.01 -2.85 -53.52
C ALA A 216 66.93 -1.81 -53.12
N ARG A 217 66.51 -0.96 -54.06
CA ARG A 217 65.40 0.00 -53.83
C ARG A 217 64.03 -0.69 -53.77
N PHE A 218 63.83 -1.77 -54.53
CA PHE A 218 62.62 -2.56 -54.42
C PHE A 218 62.55 -3.34 -53.10
N GLU A 219 63.67 -3.85 -52.59
CA GLU A 219 63.77 -4.45 -51.24
C GLU A 219 63.45 -3.43 -50.14
N GLU A 220 64.02 -2.21 -50.20
CA GLU A 220 63.68 -1.13 -49.26
C GLU A 220 62.18 -0.79 -49.30
N ASN A 221 61.61 -0.60 -50.49
CA ASN A 221 60.17 -0.37 -50.65
C ASN A 221 59.31 -1.54 -50.13
N GLN A 222 59.73 -2.79 -50.35
CA GLN A 222 59.04 -3.97 -49.86
C GLN A 222 59.02 -4.01 -48.32
N THR A 223 60.13 -3.70 -47.65
CA THR A 223 60.16 -3.62 -46.17
C THR A 223 59.26 -2.52 -45.63
N ASN A 224 59.23 -1.34 -46.27
CA ASN A 224 58.35 -0.24 -45.89
C ASN A 224 56.85 -0.60 -46.03
N VAL A 225 56.46 -1.29 -47.12
CA VAL A 225 55.08 -1.78 -47.30
C VAL A 225 54.71 -2.84 -46.27
N VAL A 226 55.65 -3.74 -45.91
CA VAL A 226 55.42 -4.74 -44.84
C VAL A 226 55.19 -4.06 -43.49
N LEU A 227 55.96 -3.02 -43.14
CA LEU A 227 55.77 -2.26 -41.90
C LEU A 227 54.42 -1.55 -41.84
N GLN A 228 54.01 -0.89 -42.94
CA GLN A 228 52.68 -0.25 -43.02
C GLN A 228 51.54 -1.28 -42.90
N SER A 229 51.69 -2.45 -43.52
CA SER A 229 50.73 -3.56 -43.41
C SER A 229 50.58 -4.04 -41.96
N GLN A 230 51.70 -4.21 -41.24
CA GLN A 230 51.70 -4.58 -39.82
C GLN A 230 51.04 -3.51 -38.94
N GLU A 231 51.28 -2.22 -39.20
CA GLU A 231 50.64 -1.14 -38.44
C GLU A 231 49.12 -1.13 -38.63
N VAL A 232 48.64 -1.21 -39.89
CA VAL A 232 47.22 -1.32 -40.24
C VAL A 232 46.58 -2.55 -39.61
N GLN A 233 47.27 -3.69 -39.64
CA GLN A 233 46.81 -4.93 -39.00
C GLN A 233 46.69 -4.76 -37.47
N SER A 234 47.62 -4.04 -36.84
CA SER A 234 47.56 -3.72 -35.40
C SER A 234 46.40 -2.79 -35.03
N LEU A 235 45.95 -1.94 -35.95
CA LEU A 235 44.81 -1.04 -35.77
C LEU A 235 43.48 -1.78 -35.97
N LEU A 236 43.41 -2.65 -36.98
CA LEU A 236 42.28 -3.55 -37.19
C LEU A 236 42.04 -4.44 -35.97
N ASP A 237 43.09 -5.02 -35.40
CA ASP A 237 43.02 -5.85 -34.18
C ASP A 237 42.47 -5.08 -32.97
N LYS A 238 42.80 -3.78 -32.82
CA LYS A 238 42.28 -2.93 -31.74
C LYS A 238 40.79 -2.65 -31.93
N GLU A 239 40.35 -2.32 -33.14
CA GLU A 239 38.93 -2.05 -33.42
C GLU A 239 38.08 -3.35 -33.40
N VAL A 240 38.63 -4.51 -33.80
CA VAL A 240 37.96 -5.80 -33.60
C VAL A 240 37.78 -6.11 -32.10
N ARG A 241 38.79 -5.88 -31.27
CA ARG A 241 38.69 -6.02 -29.80
C ARG A 241 37.72 -5.01 -29.15
N ARG A 242 37.57 -3.83 -29.75
CA ARG A 242 36.57 -2.83 -29.32
C ARG A 242 35.16 -3.26 -29.71
N LYS A 243 34.97 -3.74 -30.94
CA LYS A 243 33.70 -4.26 -31.46
C LYS A 243 33.20 -5.45 -30.64
N THR A 244 34.05 -6.42 -30.32
CA THR A 244 33.62 -7.60 -29.54
C THR A 244 33.24 -7.27 -28.10
N ARG A 245 33.88 -6.25 -27.47
CA ARG A 245 33.43 -5.72 -26.17
C ARG A 245 32.06 -5.07 -26.28
N LEU A 246 31.87 -4.15 -27.23
CA LEU A 246 30.57 -3.50 -27.45
C LEU A 246 29.47 -4.51 -27.81
N GLU A 247 29.77 -5.59 -28.54
CA GLU A 247 28.84 -6.69 -28.81
C GLU A 247 28.51 -7.52 -27.55
N GLN A 248 29.43 -7.67 -26.61
CA GLN A 248 29.18 -8.30 -25.31
C GLN A 248 28.32 -7.38 -24.41
N ASP A 249 28.68 -6.10 -24.30
CA ASP A 249 27.94 -5.10 -23.53
C ASP A 249 26.49 -4.98 -24.04
N LEU A 250 26.28 -4.93 -25.35
CA LEU A 250 24.96 -4.84 -25.98
C LEU A 250 24.14 -6.12 -25.78
N ARG A 251 24.77 -7.31 -25.72
CA ARG A 251 24.08 -8.57 -25.34
C ARG A 251 23.65 -8.55 -23.88
N LEU A 252 24.51 -8.11 -22.96
CA LEU A 252 24.17 -7.97 -21.54
C LEU A 252 23.04 -6.96 -21.34
N LEU A 253 23.10 -5.83 -22.05
CA LEU A 253 22.05 -4.80 -21.99
C LEU A 253 20.71 -5.33 -22.52
N LYS A 254 20.70 -6.08 -23.62
CA LYS A 254 19.49 -6.77 -24.11
C LYS A 254 18.91 -7.76 -23.10
N GLN A 255 19.75 -8.61 -22.51
CA GLN A 255 19.29 -9.54 -21.46
C GLN A 255 18.75 -8.82 -20.22
N SER A 256 19.30 -7.66 -19.87
CA SER A 256 18.76 -6.82 -18.78
C SER A 256 17.41 -6.19 -19.15
N PHE A 257 17.24 -5.74 -20.39
CA PHE A 257 15.98 -5.19 -20.90
C PHE A 257 14.89 -6.26 -20.99
N GLU A 258 15.20 -7.45 -21.53
CA GLU A 258 14.28 -8.59 -21.62
C GLU A 258 13.78 -9.01 -20.23
N ARG A 259 14.66 -9.00 -19.21
CA ARG A 259 14.27 -9.23 -17.81
C ARG A 259 13.36 -8.13 -17.28
N LEU A 260 13.77 -6.86 -17.38
CA LEU A 260 12.96 -5.72 -16.92
C LEU A 260 11.59 -5.64 -17.62
N GLN A 261 11.50 -6.08 -18.87
CA GLN A 261 10.24 -6.17 -19.61
C GLN A 261 9.35 -7.32 -19.10
N SER A 262 9.95 -8.47 -18.76
CA SER A 262 9.25 -9.58 -18.09
C SER A 262 8.78 -9.20 -16.68
N ASP A 263 9.62 -8.50 -15.92
CA ASP A 263 9.31 -8.03 -14.56
C ASP A 263 8.18 -6.99 -14.58
N ASN A 264 8.20 -6.04 -15.53
CA ASN A 264 7.08 -5.12 -15.75
C ASN A 264 5.77 -5.85 -16.13
N ALA A 265 5.83 -6.85 -17.02
CA ALA A 265 4.64 -7.62 -17.40
C ALA A 265 4.05 -8.39 -16.19
N ALA A 266 4.91 -8.96 -15.33
CA ALA A 266 4.49 -9.60 -14.09
C ALA A 266 3.88 -8.58 -13.09
N LEU A 267 4.48 -7.40 -12.95
CA LEU A 267 3.96 -6.31 -12.13
C LEU A 267 2.62 -5.75 -12.65
N GLU A 268 2.41 -5.68 -13.96
CA GLU A 268 1.10 -5.32 -14.54
C GLU A 268 0.02 -6.37 -14.29
N SER A 269 0.36 -7.67 -14.31
CA SER A 269 -0.57 -8.74 -13.92
C SER A 269 -0.95 -8.63 -12.45
N LEU A 270 0.06 -8.54 -11.57
CA LEU A 270 -0.13 -8.35 -10.12
C LEU A 270 -0.92 -7.07 -9.81
N LYS A 271 -0.72 -5.99 -10.58
CA LYS A 271 -1.51 -4.77 -10.43
C LYS A 271 -3.00 -5.02 -10.71
N LYS A 272 -3.34 -5.68 -11.83
CA LYS A 272 -4.73 -6.00 -12.19
C LYS A 272 -5.39 -6.93 -11.17
N GLU A 273 -4.69 -7.96 -10.71
CA GLU A 273 -5.17 -8.85 -9.65
C GLU A 273 -5.44 -8.09 -8.33
N ASN A 274 -4.58 -7.13 -7.97
CA ASN A 274 -4.79 -6.26 -6.81
C ASN A 274 -5.93 -5.26 -7.00
N GLU A 275 -6.13 -4.71 -8.19
CA GLU A 275 -7.26 -3.82 -8.53
C GLU A 275 -8.61 -4.59 -8.44
N GLU A 276 -8.67 -5.82 -8.95
CA GLU A 276 -9.83 -6.70 -8.76
C GLU A 276 -10.07 -7.07 -7.29
N SER A 277 -8.99 -7.37 -6.55
CA SER A 277 -9.04 -7.68 -5.12
C SER A 277 -9.56 -6.49 -4.30
N LEU A 278 -9.12 -5.27 -4.64
CA LEU A 278 -9.64 -4.03 -4.09
C LEU A 278 -11.12 -3.84 -4.40
N TYR A 279 -11.54 -4.00 -5.66
CA TYR A 279 -12.94 -3.86 -6.05
C TYR A 279 -13.85 -4.85 -5.28
N LYS A 280 -13.43 -6.11 -5.14
CA LYS A 280 -14.13 -7.14 -4.35
C LYS A 280 -14.21 -6.76 -2.86
N LYS A 281 -13.12 -6.22 -2.27
CA LYS A 281 -13.10 -5.69 -0.89
C LYS A 281 -13.97 -4.44 -0.71
N GLU A 282 -14.02 -3.54 -1.68
CA GLU A 282 -14.87 -2.34 -1.66
C GLU A 282 -16.36 -2.69 -1.70
N LEU A 283 -16.75 -3.67 -2.52
CA LEU A 283 -18.13 -4.15 -2.60
C LEU A 283 -18.61 -4.70 -1.24
N ILE A 284 -17.82 -5.58 -0.64
CA ILE A 284 -18.08 -6.11 0.72
C ILE A 284 -18.12 -4.98 1.76
N THR A 285 -17.27 -3.97 1.63
CA THR A 285 -17.26 -2.79 2.51
C THR A 285 -18.52 -1.92 2.33
N ARG A 286 -19.03 -1.76 1.10
CA ARG A 286 -20.31 -1.11 0.82
C ARG A 286 -21.48 -1.86 1.48
N GLU A 287 -21.54 -3.18 1.31
CA GLU A 287 -22.57 -3.99 1.97
C GLU A 287 -22.51 -3.90 3.49
N SER A 288 -21.30 -3.93 4.06
CA SER A 288 -21.08 -3.81 5.50
C SER A 288 -21.56 -2.44 6.02
N LYS A 289 -21.25 -1.35 5.31
CA LYS A 289 -21.81 -0.01 5.60
C LYS A 289 -23.34 0.01 5.54
N LEU A 290 -23.95 -0.56 4.49
CA LEU A 290 -25.42 -0.62 4.37
C LEU A 290 -26.09 -1.48 5.46
N LYS A 291 -25.38 -2.46 6.04
CA LYS A 291 -25.83 -3.22 7.22
C LYS A 291 -25.66 -2.37 8.50
N MET A 292 -24.55 -1.65 8.64
CA MET A 292 -24.26 -0.74 9.75
C MET A 292 -25.27 0.43 9.83
N ASP A 293 -25.62 1.05 8.70
CA ASP A 293 -26.63 2.12 8.63
C ASP A 293 -28.02 1.65 9.06
N LYS A 294 -28.38 0.38 8.80
CA LYS A 294 -29.64 -0.22 9.27
C LYS A 294 -29.63 -0.39 10.79
N TYR A 295 -28.52 -0.87 11.36
CA TYR A 295 -28.37 -0.99 12.81
C TYR A 295 -28.32 0.38 13.50
N SER A 296 -27.66 1.39 12.91
CA SER A 296 -27.68 2.76 13.43
C SER A 296 -29.11 3.31 13.49
N LYS A 297 -29.90 3.16 12.40
CA LYS A 297 -31.30 3.61 12.38
C LYS A 297 -32.20 2.86 13.38
N GLN A 298 -31.91 1.59 13.65
CA GLN A 298 -32.59 0.82 14.71
C GLN A 298 -32.17 1.31 16.11
N TYR A 299 -30.90 1.62 16.32
CA TYR A 299 -30.39 2.21 17.55
C TYR A 299 -30.97 3.62 17.79
N ASP A 300 -31.03 4.48 16.77
CA ASP A 300 -31.63 5.82 16.85
C ASP A 300 -33.12 5.74 17.21
N ALA A 301 -33.85 4.77 16.66
CA ALA A 301 -35.25 4.52 16.99
C ALA A 301 -35.41 4.07 18.44
N LEU A 302 -34.60 3.10 18.90
CA LEU A 302 -34.58 2.65 20.29
C LEU A 302 -34.21 3.79 21.24
N TYR A 303 -33.15 4.55 20.95
CA TYR A 303 -32.69 5.69 21.73
C TYR A 303 -33.79 6.73 21.93
N ARG A 304 -34.54 7.07 20.87
CA ARG A 304 -35.72 7.95 20.96
C ARG A 304 -36.81 7.38 21.87
N THR A 305 -37.09 6.08 21.81
CA THR A 305 -38.08 5.47 22.72
C THR A 305 -37.62 5.46 24.17
N THR A 306 -36.35 5.17 24.47
CA THR A 306 -35.80 5.28 25.84
C THR A 306 -35.73 6.72 26.32
N HIS A 307 -35.44 7.69 25.45
CA HIS A 307 -35.44 9.11 25.81
C HIS A 307 -36.86 9.57 26.19
N SER A 308 -37.86 9.27 25.34
CA SER A 308 -39.26 9.59 25.62
C SER A 308 -39.80 8.90 26.88
N LEU A 309 -39.40 7.65 27.15
CA LEU A 309 -39.70 6.99 28.43
C LEU A 309 -38.99 7.65 29.63
N THR A 310 -37.78 8.18 29.44
CA THR A 310 -37.04 8.92 30.49
C THR A 310 -37.68 10.28 30.77
N GLU A 311 -38.09 11.01 29.73
CA GLU A 311 -38.88 12.25 29.85
C GLU A 311 -40.20 12.00 30.59
N ALA A 312 -40.92 10.92 30.23
CA ALA A 312 -42.15 10.52 30.92
C ALA A 312 -41.92 10.20 32.40
N VAL A 313 -40.83 9.49 32.74
CA VAL A 313 -40.44 9.23 34.14
C VAL A 313 -40.04 10.51 34.87
N GLN A 314 -39.34 11.44 34.23
CA GLN A 314 -39.01 12.75 34.82
C GLN A 314 -40.26 13.60 35.09
N LEU A 315 -41.23 13.62 34.17
CA LEU A 315 -42.52 14.29 34.38
C LEU A 315 -43.32 13.68 35.55
N GLN A 316 -43.33 12.35 35.66
CA GLN A 316 -43.96 11.67 36.80
C GLN A 316 -43.20 11.94 38.11
N TRP A 317 -41.87 12.05 38.08
CA TRP A 317 -41.07 12.42 39.25
C TRP A 317 -41.34 13.85 39.70
N GLN A 318 -41.36 14.81 38.76
CA GLN A 318 -41.74 16.21 39.02
C GLN A 318 -43.16 16.31 39.61
N ARG A 319 -44.14 15.59 39.04
CA ARG A 319 -45.51 15.59 39.58
C ARG A 319 -45.60 14.99 40.99
N ASN A 320 -44.76 14.01 41.33
CA ASN A 320 -44.65 13.53 42.71
C ASN A 320 -43.97 14.55 43.64
N GLU A 321 -42.98 15.32 43.17
CA GLU A 321 -42.35 16.39 43.94
C GLU A 321 -43.33 17.56 44.20
N GLU A 322 -44.17 17.91 43.21
CA GLU A 322 -45.29 18.84 43.35
C GLU A 322 -46.31 18.33 44.39
N LEU A 323 -46.81 17.10 44.24
CA LEU A 323 -47.74 16.49 45.19
C LEU A 323 -47.15 16.36 46.61
N HIS A 324 -45.83 16.19 46.75
CA HIS A 324 -45.19 16.19 48.06
C HIS A 324 -45.17 17.60 48.69
N LYS A 325 -44.91 18.65 47.89
CA LYS A 325 -45.01 20.05 48.35
C LYS A 325 -46.45 20.44 48.71
N GLU A 326 -47.42 20.03 47.89
CA GLU A 326 -48.85 20.18 48.18
C GLU A 326 -49.20 19.51 49.53
N ASN A 327 -48.77 18.26 49.76
CA ASN A 327 -48.98 17.56 51.04
C ASN A 327 -48.31 18.26 52.23
N VAL A 328 -47.04 18.68 52.13
CA VAL A 328 -46.33 19.38 53.22
C VAL A 328 -46.98 20.75 53.53
N GLN A 329 -47.51 21.44 52.52
CA GLN A 329 -48.28 22.66 52.75
C GLN A 329 -49.60 22.36 53.48
N VAL A 330 -50.33 21.31 53.07
CA VAL A 330 -51.56 20.88 53.75
C VAL A 330 -51.28 20.45 55.20
N GLU A 331 -50.20 19.72 55.47
CA GLU A 331 -49.76 19.38 56.83
C GLU A 331 -49.47 20.65 57.65
N HIS A 332 -48.81 21.66 57.07
CA HIS A 332 -48.55 22.92 57.77
C HIS A 332 -49.85 23.70 58.06
N GLU A 333 -50.77 23.79 57.10
CA GLU A 333 -52.08 24.41 57.27
C GLU A 333 -52.92 23.68 58.35
N LEU A 334 -52.83 22.35 58.41
CA LEU A 334 -53.51 21.52 59.40
C LEU A 334 -52.93 21.75 60.81
N ASN A 335 -51.61 21.76 60.97
CA ASN A 335 -50.93 22.11 62.23
C ASN A 335 -51.32 23.52 62.73
N VAL A 336 -51.38 24.51 61.84
CA VAL A 336 -51.84 25.88 62.20
C VAL A 336 -53.30 25.88 62.66
N LYS A 337 -54.16 25.04 62.06
CA LYS A 337 -55.54 24.87 62.51
C LYS A 337 -55.65 24.14 63.86
N GLU A 338 -54.75 23.20 64.16
CA GLU A 338 -54.68 22.59 65.50
C GLU A 338 -54.20 23.60 66.55
N GLU A 339 -53.21 24.44 66.27
CA GLU A 339 -52.80 25.54 67.15
C GLU A 339 -53.92 26.57 67.39
N GLU A 340 -54.69 26.92 66.34
CA GLU A 340 -55.90 27.76 66.46
C GLU A 340 -56.96 27.09 67.35
N ILE A 341 -57.22 25.79 67.17
CA ILE A 341 -58.16 25.03 68.00
C ILE A 341 -57.70 24.97 69.46
N GLU A 342 -56.42 24.76 69.74
CA GLU A 342 -55.88 24.85 71.10
C GLU A 342 -55.98 26.27 71.68
N ALA A 343 -55.75 27.31 70.87
CA ALA A 343 -55.90 28.69 71.30
C ALA A 343 -57.36 29.01 71.67
N VAL A 344 -58.32 28.54 70.86
CA VAL A 344 -59.76 28.64 71.13
C VAL A 344 -60.14 27.82 72.36
N ALA A 345 -59.68 26.59 72.53
CA ALA A 345 -59.94 25.77 73.72
C ALA A 345 -59.40 26.43 75.01
N ARG A 346 -58.20 27.01 74.95
CA ARG A 346 -57.62 27.82 76.05
C ARG A 346 -58.37 29.13 76.29
N ALA A 347 -59.03 29.69 75.28
CA ALA A 347 -59.93 30.84 75.43
C ALA A 347 -61.27 30.42 76.07
N VAL A 348 -61.87 29.30 75.66
CA VAL A 348 -63.09 28.73 76.25
C VAL A 348 -62.89 28.46 77.73
N LEU A 349 -61.81 27.76 78.12
CA LEU A 349 -61.46 27.50 79.53
C LEU A 349 -61.22 28.78 80.36
N LYS A 350 -60.85 29.91 79.72
CA LYS A 350 -60.78 31.22 80.38
C LYS A 350 -62.16 31.85 80.50
N THR A 351 -62.99 31.79 79.47
CA THR A 351 -64.36 32.32 79.52
C THR A 351 -65.27 31.54 80.46
N GLU A 352 -65.09 30.22 80.59
CA GLU A 352 -65.80 29.40 81.59
C GLU A 352 -65.43 29.84 83.01
N LYS A 353 -64.14 29.99 83.32
CA LYS A 353 -63.68 30.51 84.62
C LYS A 353 -64.16 31.94 84.88
N LEU A 354 -64.21 32.79 83.86
CA LEU A 354 -64.80 34.14 83.97
C LEU A 354 -66.32 34.10 84.17
N MET A 355 -67.05 33.17 83.54
CA MET A 355 -68.47 32.94 83.80
C MET A 355 -68.72 32.37 85.20
N GLU A 356 -67.80 31.56 85.73
CA GLU A 356 -67.89 30.98 87.06
C GLU A 356 -67.63 32.04 88.14
N ILE A 357 -66.61 32.89 87.95
CA ILE A 357 -66.39 34.10 88.76
C ILE A 357 -67.58 35.07 88.64
N ALA A 358 -68.11 35.28 87.43
CA ALA A 358 -69.27 36.14 87.22
C ALA A 358 -70.54 35.58 87.87
N ARG A 359 -70.74 34.25 87.89
CA ARG A 359 -71.82 33.58 88.64
C ARG A 359 -71.66 33.73 90.14
N GLN A 360 -70.44 33.62 90.66
CA GLN A 360 -70.15 33.90 92.08
C GLN A 360 -70.42 35.37 92.42
N GLN A 361 -70.01 36.32 91.56
CA GLN A 361 -70.33 37.75 91.73
C GLN A 361 -71.82 38.06 91.57
N LEU A 362 -72.55 37.34 90.72
CA LEU A 362 -74.01 37.41 90.63
C LEU A 362 -74.65 36.91 91.93
N HIS A 363 -74.29 35.73 92.42
CA HIS A 363 -74.77 35.19 93.69
C HIS A 363 -74.45 36.13 94.87
N ASP A 364 -73.26 36.73 94.90
CA ASP A 364 -72.85 37.74 95.88
C ASP A 364 -73.68 39.02 95.80
N THR A 365 -74.04 39.47 94.60
CA THR A 365 -74.85 40.68 94.39
C THR A 365 -76.34 40.42 94.58
N GLU A 366 -76.82 39.21 94.34
CA GLU A 366 -78.17 38.73 94.68
C GLU A 366 -78.32 38.54 96.19
N ALA A 367 -77.32 38.01 96.89
CA ALA A 367 -77.28 37.96 98.36
C ALA A 367 -77.29 39.37 98.97
N LYS A 368 -76.43 40.28 98.48
CA LYS A 368 -76.42 41.69 98.89
C LYS A 368 -77.74 42.40 98.54
N ARG A 369 -78.36 42.07 97.40
CA ARG A 369 -79.68 42.59 97.01
C ARG A 369 -80.77 42.09 97.96
N SER A 370 -80.77 40.81 98.34
CA SER A 370 -81.70 40.26 99.33
C SER A 370 -81.55 40.94 100.70
N GLU A 371 -80.30 41.18 101.14
CA GLU A 371 -80.04 42.00 102.32
C GLU A 371 -80.56 43.43 102.19
N PHE A 372 -80.38 44.08 101.03
CA PHE A 372 -80.88 45.44 100.81
C PHE A 372 -82.39 45.51 100.64
N GLU A 373 -83.04 44.51 100.03
CA GLU A 373 -84.50 44.43 99.92
C GLU A 373 -85.12 44.21 101.30
N SER A 374 -84.55 43.33 102.14
CA SER A 374 -84.95 43.18 103.55
C SER A 374 -84.79 44.48 104.35
N LYS A 375 -83.67 45.21 104.18
CA LYS A 375 -83.46 46.53 104.80
C LYS A 375 -84.41 47.61 104.25
N ASN A 376 -84.83 47.51 102.99
CA ASN A 376 -85.75 48.43 102.35
C ASN A 376 -87.22 48.16 102.74
N GLU A 377 -87.58 46.91 103.05
CA GLU A 377 -88.87 46.58 103.69
C GLU A 377 -88.92 47.05 105.15
N ALA A 378 -87.83 46.91 105.91
CA ALA A 378 -87.72 47.49 107.24
C ALA A 378 -87.86 49.02 107.20
N LEU A 379 -87.13 49.71 106.31
CA LEU A 379 -87.23 51.16 106.14
C LEU A 379 -88.60 51.63 105.62
N LYS A 380 -89.33 50.81 104.85
CA LYS A 380 -90.73 51.10 104.49
C LYS A 380 -91.67 51.02 105.69
N LEU A 381 -91.48 50.04 106.58
CA LEU A 381 -92.24 49.93 107.83
C LEU A 381 -91.94 51.08 108.80
N GLU A 382 -90.72 51.62 108.81
CA GLU A 382 -90.41 52.85 109.54
C GLU A 382 -91.01 54.11 108.87
N LEU A 383 -91.07 54.15 107.53
CA LEU A 383 -91.65 55.25 106.75
C LEU A 383 -93.18 55.37 106.93
N ASP A 384 -93.93 54.26 106.86
CA ASP A 384 -95.39 54.25 107.06
C ASP A 384 -95.80 54.72 108.47
N ASN A 385 -94.97 54.43 109.48
CA ASN A 385 -95.22 54.86 110.86
C ASN A 385 -94.89 56.35 111.11
N MET A 386 -94.05 56.98 110.28
CA MET A 386 -93.74 58.41 110.39
C MET A 386 -94.70 59.31 109.60
N ILE A 387 -95.48 58.77 108.65
CA ILE A 387 -96.44 59.53 107.83
C ILE A 387 -97.73 59.90 108.60
N ASN A 388 -98.02 59.24 109.73
CA ASN A 388 -99.34 59.28 110.37
C ASN A 388 -99.50 60.19 111.63
N VAL A 389 -98.51 61.00 112.00
CA VAL A 389 -98.63 61.93 113.16
C VAL A 389 -98.24 63.39 112.86
N THR A 390 -97.30 63.66 111.95
CA THR A 390 -96.84 65.04 111.65
C THR A 390 -97.69 65.77 110.60
N LEU A 391 -98.91 65.30 110.30
CA LEU A 391 -99.88 65.93 109.40
C LEU A 391 -100.92 66.82 110.13
N GLU A 392 -100.49 67.47 111.23
CA GLU A 392 -101.26 68.49 111.95
C GLU A 392 -100.62 69.89 111.97
N SER A 393 -99.33 70.05 111.66
CA SER A 393 -98.64 71.36 111.72
C SER A 393 -98.66 72.17 110.42
N GLU A 394 -98.40 71.56 109.25
CA GLU A 394 -98.38 72.26 107.95
C GLU A 394 -99.73 72.27 107.22
N LYS A 395 -100.82 72.19 107.99
CA LYS A 395 -102.20 72.26 107.48
C LYS A 395 -102.65 73.71 107.22
N LYS A 396 -101.74 74.57 106.71
CA LYS A 396 -101.93 76.04 106.71
C LYS A 396 -101.47 76.83 105.50
N GLN A 397 -101.00 76.20 104.42
CA GLN A 397 -100.75 76.91 103.15
C GLN A 397 -100.90 76.03 101.89
N SER A 398 -102.10 76.05 101.31
CA SER A 398 -102.34 76.13 99.85
C SER A 398 -103.85 76.13 99.56
N ASP A 399 -104.55 75.03 99.88
CA ASP A 399 -105.83 74.69 99.21
C ASP A 399 -107.12 74.99 100.00
N LEU A 400 -107.30 76.23 100.46
CA LEU A 400 -108.65 76.72 100.83
C LEU A 400 -108.89 78.22 100.63
N LEU A 401 -108.59 78.74 99.44
CA LEU A 401 -109.32 79.91 98.89
C LEU A 401 -109.85 79.71 97.46
N THR A 402 -110.20 78.47 97.11
CA THR A 402 -111.15 78.12 96.04
C THR A 402 -112.59 78.56 96.39
N LYS A 403 -112.77 79.82 96.82
CA LYS A 403 -114.09 80.34 97.24
C LYS A 403 -114.33 81.85 97.07
N LYS A 404 -113.77 82.48 96.02
CA LYS A 404 -114.41 83.69 95.46
C LYS A 404 -114.22 83.93 93.94
N LEU A 405 -114.74 83.01 93.13
CA LEU A 405 -115.04 83.28 91.71
C LEU A 405 -116.41 84.00 91.62
N LYS A 406 -116.42 85.32 91.90
CA LYS A 406 -117.45 86.34 91.52
C LYS A 406 -117.24 87.66 92.27
N GLU A 407 -116.63 88.63 91.59
CA GLU A 407 -116.62 90.10 91.82
C GLU A 407 -115.57 90.66 90.86
N LEU A 408 -115.92 90.82 89.57
CA LEU A 408 -116.42 92.05 88.94
C LEU A 408 -115.34 93.06 88.53
N LEU A 409 -115.45 93.52 87.29
CA LEU A 409 -114.77 94.69 86.76
C LEU A 409 -115.48 95.98 87.20
N ARG A 410 -114.73 97.10 87.06
CA ARG A 410 -115.17 98.49 86.86
C ARG A 410 -115.54 99.37 88.07
N GLU A 411 -115.00 100.59 87.96
CA GLU A 411 -115.54 101.90 88.39
C GLU A 411 -115.50 102.28 89.89
N ARG A 412 -115.30 103.56 90.28
CA ARG A 412 -114.76 104.75 89.57
C ARG A 412 -114.56 105.93 90.56
N GLU A 413 -113.47 106.69 90.39
CA GLU A 413 -113.20 108.07 90.91
C GLU A 413 -113.39 108.39 92.42
N VAL A 414 -112.44 109.16 92.99
CA VAL A 414 -112.69 110.51 93.57
C VAL A 414 -111.38 111.14 94.13
N LEU A 415 -110.96 112.27 93.51
CA LEU A 415 -110.23 113.45 94.04
C LEU A 415 -108.89 113.34 94.85
N ASN A 416 -107.96 114.34 94.82
CA ASN A 416 -107.59 115.28 93.73
C ASN A 416 -106.27 116.05 93.96
N LYS A 417 -105.81 116.65 92.85
CA LYS A 417 -104.81 117.73 92.59
C LYS A 417 -104.62 118.84 93.65
N MET A 418 -103.38 119.41 93.71
CA MET A 418 -102.96 120.85 93.59
C MET A 418 -101.54 121.08 94.19
N LEU A 419 -100.70 122.10 93.89
CA LEU A 419 -100.56 123.16 92.85
C LEU A 419 -99.16 123.88 92.99
N VAL A 420 -98.74 124.80 92.09
CA VAL A 420 -97.44 125.54 92.12
C VAL A 420 -97.56 127.03 91.65
N LYS A 421 -96.90 128.05 92.29
CA LYS A 421 -96.29 129.35 91.76
C LYS A 421 -96.25 130.61 92.71
N ALA A 422 -95.30 131.58 92.47
CA ALA A 422 -95.30 133.08 92.69
C ALA A 422 -94.54 133.82 93.89
N ASN A 423 -94.50 135.20 93.92
CA ASN A 423 -93.35 136.08 94.40
C ASN A 423 -93.61 137.64 94.77
N ASP A 424 -92.75 138.31 95.62
CA ASP A 424 -92.21 139.77 95.67
C ASP A 424 -92.73 141.08 96.48
N ARG A 425 -91.78 141.95 97.03
CA ARG A 425 -91.65 143.52 97.18
C ARG A 425 -91.89 144.50 98.45
N GLY A 426 -91.33 145.78 98.44
CA GLY A 426 -91.30 146.91 99.50
C GLY A 426 -90.74 148.37 99.09
N GLN A 427 -90.35 149.37 100.00
CA GLN A 427 -89.38 150.60 99.89
C GLN A 427 -89.72 152.08 100.47
N ALA A 428 -88.75 152.97 100.95
CA ALA A 428 -88.53 154.49 100.68
C ALA A 428 -87.98 155.59 101.72
N THR A 429 -87.29 156.69 101.23
CA THR A 429 -86.95 158.10 101.76
C THR A 429 -85.57 158.51 102.44
N PHE A 430 -85.20 159.83 102.53
CA PHE A 430 -83.81 160.34 102.23
C PHE A 430 -83.00 161.43 103.07
N ASP A 431 -83.16 162.78 102.92
CA ASP A 431 -82.01 163.78 102.82
C ASP A 431 -81.67 164.81 103.97
N LEU A 432 -80.44 165.41 103.96
CA LEU A 432 -79.91 166.59 104.74
C LEU A 432 -78.66 167.31 104.09
N LYS A 433 -78.28 167.00 102.83
CA LYS A 433 -76.86 166.84 102.42
C LYS A 433 -76.00 168.07 102.03
N LYS A 434 -76.55 169.29 101.89
CA LYS A 434 -76.00 170.30 100.95
C LYS A 434 -74.76 171.11 101.38
N ILE A 435 -74.61 171.53 102.64
CA ILE A 435 -73.54 172.50 103.02
C ILE A 435 -72.12 171.89 102.97
N LYS A 436 -71.99 170.56 103.06
CA LYS A 436 -70.69 169.85 102.97
C LYS A 436 -70.04 169.94 101.59
N GLU A 437 -70.77 170.30 100.52
CA GLU A 437 -70.33 170.10 99.13
C GLU A 437 -69.15 170.97 98.68
N ASN A 438 -68.96 172.19 99.21
CA ASN A 438 -67.92 173.10 98.70
C ASN A 438 -66.52 172.84 99.29
N THR A 439 -66.39 172.47 100.57
CA THR A 439 -65.09 172.04 101.12
C THR A 439 -64.67 170.67 100.58
N ILE A 440 -65.65 169.81 100.24
CA ILE A 440 -65.40 168.59 99.49
C ILE A 440 -64.70 168.90 98.16
N LYS A 441 -65.12 169.90 97.37
CA LYS A 441 -64.58 170.16 96.01
C LYS A 441 -63.06 170.38 95.94
N ASN A 442 -62.45 171.13 96.88
CA ASN A 442 -60.99 171.35 96.81
C ASN A 442 -60.21 170.07 97.14
N MET A 443 -60.59 169.35 98.20
CA MET A 443 -60.01 168.01 98.46
C MET A 443 -60.27 167.05 97.30
N GLN A 444 -61.43 167.15 96.64
CA GLN A 444 -61.78 166.35 95.47
C GLN A 444 -60.75 166.49 94.35
N ASN A 445 -60.18 167.68 94.15
CA ASN A 445 -59.23 167.94 93.05
C ASN A 445 -57.86 167.30 93.31
N GLU A 446 -57.30 167.42 94.52
CA GLU A 446 -56.06 166.74 94.90
C GLU A 446 -56.25 165.21 94.91
N ILE A 447 -57.38 164.75 95.47
CA ILE A 447 -57.79 163.34 95.44
C ILE A 447 -57.95 162.84 93.99
N ASN A 448 -58.44 163.66 93.06
CA ASN A 448 -58.55 163.31 91.64
C ASN A 448 -57.17 163.26 90.96
N GLY A 449 -56.23 164.12 91.32
CA GLY A 449 -54.82 164.04 90.91
C GLY A 449 -54.17 162.72 91.34
N MET A 450 -54.28 162.38 92.63
CA MET A 450 -53.75 161.13 93.17
C MET A 450 -54.47 159.89 92.60
N LYS A 451 -55.80 159.94 92.39
CA LYS A 451 -56.56 158.90 91.68
C LYS A 451 -56.10 158.74 90.22
N SER A 452 -55.72 159.83 89.54
CA SER A 452 -55.17 159.78 88.18
C SER A 452 -53.81 159.06 88.16
N TYR A 453 -52.93 159.37 89.10
CA TYR A 453 -51.63 158.69 89.25
C TYR A 453 -51.80 157.19 89.59
N VAL A 454 -52.66 156.86 90.56
CA VAL A 454 -52.97 155.47 90.93
C VAL A 454 -53.64 154.70 89.77
N ARG A 455 -54.47 155.36 88.95
CA ARG A 455 -55.00 154.75 87.71
C ARG A 455 -53.88 154.43 86.73
N LYS A 456 -52.95 155.36 86.46
CA LYS A 456 -51.79 155.13 85.58
C LYS A 456 -50.92 153.98 86.07
N GLN A 457 -50.60 153.92 87.37
CA GLN A 457 -49.86 152.80 87.94
C GLN A 457 -50.64 151.48 87.84
N ARG A 458 -51.96 151.46 88.09
CA ARG A 458 -52.79 150.26 87.91
C ARG A 458 -52.82 149.78 86.46
N THR A 459 -52.92 150.67 85.48
CA THR A 459 -52.81 150.27 84.06
C THR A 459 -51.42 149.76 83.71
N GLN A 460 -50.35 150.34 84.27
CA GLN A 460 -48.98 149.84 84.10
C GLN A 460 -48.84 148.41 84.66
N VAL A 461 -49.35 148.16 85.86
CA VAL A 461 -49.35 146.83 86.50
C VAL A 461 -50.21 145.83 85.72
N GLN A 462 -51.37 146.24 85.21
CA GLN A 462 -52.21 145.37 84.37
C GLN A 462 -51.51 144.99 83.07
N LEU A 463 -50.80 145.91 82.41
CA LEU A 463 -49.99 145.60 81.24
C LEU A 463 -48.86 144.60 81.57
N LEU A 464 -48.12 144.82 82.66
CA LEU A 464 -47.06 143.90 83.09
C LEU A 464 -47.58 142.51 83.50
N VAL A 465 -48.79 142.42 84.06
CA VAL A 465 -49.45 141.13 84.34
C VAL A 465 -49.85 140.44 83.04
N LEU A 466 -50.44 141.15 82.08
CA LEU A 466 -50.79 140.60 80.75
C LEU A 466 -49.54 140.17 79.96
N GLU A 467 -48.44 140.90 80.07
CA GLU A 467 -47.15 140.53 79.48
C GLU A 467 -46.56 139.28 80.15
N ARG A 468 -46.61 139.17 81.49
CA ARG A 468 -46.23 137.94 82.19
C ARG A 468 -47.09 136.76 81.74
N GLU A 469 -48.42 136.91 81.78
CA GLU A 469 -49.35 135.85 81.37
C GLU A 469 -49.14 135.44 79.91
N LYS A 470 -48.84 136.39 79.02
CA LYS A 470 -48.45 136.12 77.63
C LYS A 470 -47.17 135.28 77.57
N TYR A 471 -46.08 135.70 78.22
CA TYR A 471 -44.82 134.95 78.19
C TYR A 471 -44.91 133.59 78.88
N GLU A 472 -45.72 133.44 79.92
CA GLU A 472 -45.98 132.17 80.61
C GLU A 472 -46.78 131.21 79.70
N ASN A 473 -47.75 131.72 78.94
CA ASN A 473 -48.44 130.97 77.89
C ASN A 473 -47.53 130.63 76.69
N GLU A 474 -46.63 131.53 76.29
CA GLU A 474 -45.67 131.28 75.19
C GLU A 474 -44.62 130.23 75.59
N ALA A 475 -44.09 130.31 76.82
CA ALA A 475 -43.20 129.31 77.39
C ALA A 475 -43.90 127.95 77.55
N SER A 476 -45.14 127.93 78.04
CA SER A 476 -45.95 126.70 78.14
C SER A 476 -46.17 126.05 76.77
N LYS A 477 -46.55 126.83 75.75
CA LYS A 477 -46.71 126.35 74.36
C LYS A 477 -45.40 125.88 73.73
N ALA A 478 -44.28 126.55 74.03
CA ALA A 478 -42.96 126.13 73.58
C ALA A 478 -42.54 124.80 74.23
N ASN A 479 -42.76 124.64 75.54
CA ASN A 479 -42.49 123.40 76.27
C ASN A 479 -43.39 122.25 75.80
N GLN A 480 -44.68 122.51 75.53
CA GLN A 480 -45.58 121.51 74.97
C GLN A 480 -45.09 121.03 73.59
N LYS A 481 -44.70 121.95 72.70
CA LYS A 481 -44.10 121.60 71.40
C LYS A 481 -42.80 120.81 71.52
N PHE A 482 -41.94 121.18 72.47
CA PHE A 482 -40.71 120.43 72.75
C PHE A 482 -41.02 119.00 73.21
N MET A 483 -41.98 118.83 74.12
CA MET A 483 -42.41 117.51 74.58
C MET A 483 -43.03 116.66 73.46
N THR A 484 -43.92 117.23 72.62
CA THR A 484 -44.49 116.48 71.49
C THR A 484 -43.40 116.06 70.50
N SER A 485 -42.46 116.94 70.15
CA SER A 485 -41.38 116.57 69.23
C SER A 485 -40.33 115.65 69.84
N LEU A 486 -40.17 115.63 71.17
CA LEU A 486 -39.37 114.63 71.88
C LEU A 486 -40.07 113.25 71.90
N GLU A 487 -41.40 113.22 71.97
CA GLU A 487 -42.20 112.00 71.86
C GLU A 487 -42.24 111.47 70.42
N GLU A 488 -42.38 112.35 69.42
CA GLU A 488 -42.23 112.03 68.00
C GLU A 488 -40.83 111.47 67.69
N ALA A 489 -39.76 112.08 68.21
CA ALA A 489 -38.39 111.59 68.04
C ALA A 489 -38.20 110.20 68.65
N LYS A 490 -38.65 109.96 69.90
CA LYS A 490 -38.61 108.63 70.53
C LYS A 490 -39.41 107.59 69.75
N LEU A 491 -40.53 107.98 69.15
CA LEU A 491 -41.35 107.09 68.34
C LEU A 491 -40.66 106.77 67.00
N GLN A 492 -39.95 107.72 66.41
CA GLN A 492 -39.07 107.49 65.24
C GLN A 492 -37.87 106.61 65.60
N ASP A 493 -37.23 106.78 66.76
CA ASP A 493 -36.14 105.91 67.24
C ASP A 493 -36.63 104.46 67.41
N LEU A 494 -37.80 104.27 68.05
CA LEU A 494 -38.43 102.94 68.19
C LEU A 494 -38.78 102.33 66.83
N GLN A 495 -39.26 103.13 65.88
CA GLN A 495 -39.48 102.67 64.50
C GLN A 495 -38.17 102.28 63.82
N ALA A 496 -37.11 103.08 63.95
CA ALA A 496 -35.79 102.81 63.39
C ALA A 496 -35.18 101.51 63.95
N VAL A 497 -35.26 101.28 65.26
CA VAL A 497 -34.85 100.02 65.90
C VAL A 497 -35.69 98.84 65.37
N SER A 498 -37.00 99.00 65.22
CA SER A 498 -37.86 97.94 64.67
C SER A 498 -37.56 97.62 63.19
N LEU A 499 -37.10 98.61 62.42
CA LEU A 499 -36.67 98.44 61.02
C LEU A 499 -35.28 97.81 60.95
N GLN A 500 -34.34 98.21 61.80
CA GLN A 500 -33.03 97.56 61.93
C GLN A 500 -33.18 96.09 62.33
N GLN A 501 -34.07 95.76 63.27
CA GLN A 501 -34.35 94.36 63.60
C GLN A 501 -34.91 93.60 62.40
N LYS A 502 -35.86 94.17 61.64
CA LYS A 502 -36.39 93.54 60.41
C LYS A 502 -35.32 93.36 59.33
N ILE A 503 -34.36 94.28 59.22
CA ILE A 503 -33.20 94.16 58.32
C ILE A 503 -32.30 93.01 58.78
N LEU A 504 -31.92 92.95 60.07
CA LEU A 504 -31.12 91.84 60.61
C LEU A 504 -31.82 90.48 60.47
N GLU A 505 -33.14 90.42 60.65
CA GLU A 505 -33.94 89.22 60.39
C GLU A 505 -33.96 88.85 58.91
N SER A 506 -34.03 89.81 57.98
CA SER A 506 -34.00 89.53 56.54
C SER A 506 -32.61 89.14 56.05
N GLU A 507 -31.54 89.76 56.57
CA GLU A 507 -30.14 89.37 56.32
C GLU A 507 -29.84 87.97 56.85
N SER A 508 -30.34 87.63 58.04
CA SER A 508 -30.21 86.29 58.61
C SER A 508 -30.93 85.24 57.75
N ARG A 509 -32.16 85.53 57.29
CA ARG A 509 -32.90 84.67 56.34
C ARG A 509 -32.20 84.55 54.99
N LEU A 510 -31.66 85.64 54.45
CA LEU A 510 -30.89 85.65 53.20
C LEU A 510 -29.64 84.76 53.34
N LYS A 511 -28.92 84.86 54.45
CA LYS A 511 -27.74 84.03 54.73
C LYS A 511 -28.10 82.56 54.93
N GLN A 512 -29.24 82.25 55.58
CA GLN A 512 -29.77 80.89 55.65
C GLN A 512 -30.11 80.34 54.25
N GLN A 513 -30.74 81.15 53.39
CA GLN A 513 -31.05 80.77 52.00
C GLN A 513 -29.79 80.61 51.14
N GLN A 514 -28.76 81.44 51.33
CA GLN A 514 -27.46 81.30 50.69
C GLN A 514 -26.79 79.98 51.11
N ASN A 515 -26.70 79.69 52.41
CA ASN A 515 -26.15 78.44 52.92
C ASN A 515 -26.91 77.21 52.37
N LEU A 516 -28.25 77.26 52.30
CA LEU A 516 -29.07 76.18 51.74
C LEU A 516 -28.86 76.03 50.23
N TYR A 517 -28.73 77.12 49.49
CA TYR A 517 -28.42 77.08 48.06
C TYR A 517 -27.01 76.53 47.79
N GLU A 518 -26.03 76.92 48.61
CA GLU A 518 -24.67 76.38 48.53
C GLU A 518 -24.63 74.88 48.85
N ALA A 519 -25.34 74.42 49.89
CA ALA A 519 -25.48 73.00 50.21
C ALA A 519 -26.14 72.22 49.05
N VAL A 520 -27.28 72.68 48.52
CA VAL A 520 -27.94 72.05 47.37
C VAL A 520 -27.03 72.08 46.13
N ARG A 521 -26.19 73.11 45.96
CA ARG A 521 -25.20 73.20 44.87
C ARG A 521 -24.04 72.22 45.07
N THR A 522 -23.53 72.03 46.29
CA THR A 522 -22.52 71.00 46.58
C THR A 522 -23.07 69.61 46.40
N ASP A 523 -24.29 69.34 46.87
CA ASP A 523 -24.96 68.05 46.73
C ASP A 523 -25.23 67.72 45.26
N ARG A 524 -25.77 68.68 44.49
CA ARG A 524 -25.95 68.52 43.04
C ARG A 524 -24.63 68.22 42.33
N ASN A 525 -23.55 68.90 42.70
CA ASN A 525 -22.24 68.67 42.10
C ASN A 525 -21.65 67.30 42.53
N LEU A 526 -21.89 66.86 43.76
CA LEU A 526 -21.51 65.53 44.27
C LEU A 526 -22.26 64.43 43.51
N TYR A 527 -23.59 64.52 43.39
CA TYR A 527 -24.39 63.57 42.62
C TYR A 527 -24.05 63.60 41.12
N SER A 528 -23.73 64.76 40.54
CA SER A 528 -23.20 64.86 39.18
C SER A 528 -21.86 64.13 39.02
N LYS A 529 -20.95 64.24 40.00
CA LYS A 529 -19.67 63.52 39.99
C LYS A 529 -19.88 62.01 40.13
N GLN A 530 -20.70 61.57 41.10
CA GLN A 530 -21.05 60.16 41.30
C GLN A 530 -21.77 59.56 40.08
N LEU A 531 -22.60 60.33 39.38
CA LEU A 531 -23.25 59.91 38.14
C LEU A 531 -22.22 59.71 37.00
N ILE A 532 -21.22 60.56 36.90
CA ILE A 532 -20.12 60.41 35.93
C ILE A 532 -19.26 59.19 36.30
N GLU A 533 -18.86 59.05 37.56
CA GLU A 533 -18.09 57.90 38.06
C GLU A 533 -18.83 56.58 37.81
N GLY A 534 -20.14 56.51 38.11
CA GLY A 534 -20.97 55.35 37.79
C GLY A 534 -21.16 55.10 36.28
N GLN A 535 -21.18 56.14 35.45
CA GLN A 535 -21.20 55.98 33.98
C GLN A 535 -19.87 55.47 33.44
N GLU A 536 -18.74 55.91 34.00
CA GLU A 536 -17.40 55.41 33.68
C GLU A 536 -17.24 53.95 34.11
N GLU A 537 -17.68 53.58 35.33
CA GLU A 537 -17.74 52.19 35.80
C GLU A 537 -18.61 51.31 34.89
N ILE A 538 -19.81 51.78 34.50
CA ILE A 538 -20.67 51.07 33.53
C ILE A 538 -19.97 50.94 32.17
N GLY A 539 -19.20 51.94 31.74
CA GLY A 539 -18.34 51.86 30.56
C GLY A 539 -17.27 50.77 30.70
N ASP A 540 -16.66 50.69 31.87
CA ASP A 540 -15.65 49.70 32.23
C ASP A 540 -16.21 48.27 32.29
N PHE A 541 -17.37 48.08 32.90
CA PHE A 541 -18.07 46.78 32.89
C PHE A 541 -18.52 46.40 31.48
N LYS A 542 -18.93 47.36 30.62
CA LYS A 542 -19.20 47.09 29.20
C LYS A 542 -17.92 46.71 28.43
N ARG A 543 -16.76 47.31 28.73
CA ARG A 543 -15.46 46.92 28.16
C ARG A 543 -15.07 45.51 28.60
N LYS A 544 -15.12 45.22 29.91
CA LYS A 544 -14.85 43.90 30.50
C LYS A 544 -15.78 42.83 29.94
N PHE A 545 -17.08 43.11 29.82
CA PHE A 545 -18.06 42.21 29.22
C PHE A 545 -17.77 41.91 27.74
N LYS A 546 -17.35 42.90 26.94
CA LYS A 546 -16.92 42.65 25.54
C LYS A 546 -15.68 41.74 25.47
N ILE A 547 -14.68 41.97 26.33
CA ILE A 547 -13.47 41.14 26.41
C ILE A 547 -13.84 39.70 26.79
N ILE A 548 -14.64 39.52 27.86
CA ILE A 548 -15.11 38.21 28.32
C ILE A 548 -15.98 37.53 27.24
N SER A 549 -16.82 38.27 26.53
CA SER A 549 -17.61 37.73 25.41
C SER A 549 -16.72 37.22 24.27
N HIS A 550 -15.65 37.94 23.95
CA HIS A 550 -14.67 37.50 22.95
C HIS A 550 -13.87 36.28 23.44
N GLN A 551 -13.47 36.24 24.72
CA GLN A 551 -12.82 35.07 25.33
C GLN A 551 -13.75 33.85 25.34
N ILE A 552 -15.05 34.01 25.63
CA ILE A 552 -16.05 32.95 25.52
C ILE A 552 -16.19 32.47 24.07
N GLN A 553 -16.10 33.37 23.08
CA GLN A 553 -16.16 33.00 21.68
C GLN A 553 -14.89 32.25 21.22
N GLN A 554 -13.70 32.72 21.61
CA GLN A 554 -12.43 32.03 21.39
C GLN A 554 -12.43 30.63 22.04
N LEU A 555 -12.92 30.51 23.28
CA LEU A 555 -13.02 29.23 23.98
C LEU A 555 -14.04 28.28 23.32
N LYS A 556 -15.13 28.81 22.73
CA LYS A 556 -16.05 27.99 21.90
C LYS A 556 -15.38 27.51 20.62
N GLU A 557 -14.59 28.35 19.96
CA GLU A 557 -13.84 28.00 18.75
C GLU A 557 -12.70 26.99 19.05
N GLU A 558 -12.05 27.12 20.21
CA GLU A 558 -11.14 26.09 20.74
C GLU A 558 -11.85 24.78 21.06
N ILE A 559 -13.03 24.81 21.69
CA ILE A 559 -13.81 23.61 21.98
C ILE A 559 -14.22 22.92 20.67
N THR A 560 -14.82 23.64 19.72
CA THR A 560 -15.25 23.03 18.46
C THR A 560 -14.08 22.52 17.64
N SER A 561 -12.93 23.18 17.60
CA SER A 561 -11.73 22.66 16.92
C SER A 561 -11.16 21.42 17.61
N LYS A 562 -11.18 21.35 18.96
CA LYS A 562 -10.83 20.15 19.72
C LYS A 562 -11.83 19.01 19.50
N ASP A 563 -13.13 19.29 19.39
CA ASP A 563 -14.17 18.30 19.07
C ASP A 563 -13.96 17.73 17.66
N HIS A 564 -13.66 18.57 16.65
CA HIS A 564 -13.32 18.09 15.30
C HIS A 564 -12.04 17.24 15.30
N ALA A 565 -11.04 17.61 16.10
CA ALA A 565 -9.82 16.81 16.27
C ALA A 565 -10.10 15.46 16.95
N LEU A 566 -10.91 15.43 18.02
CA LEU A 566 -11.32 14.21 18.72
C LEU A 566 -12.15 13.28 17.82
N VAL A 567 -13.06 13.83 17.01
CA VAL A 567 -13.82 13.05 16.01
C VAL A 567 -12.88 12.46 14.96
N LYS A 568 -11.89 13.23 14.50
CA LYS A 568 -10.88 12.73 13.54
C LYS A 568 -10.03 11.61 14.15
N GLU A 569 -9.45 11.82 15.33
CA GLU A 569 -8.70 10.81 16.08
C GLU A 569 -9.52 9.54 16.33
N HIS A 570 -10.83 9.67 16.62
CA HIS A 570 -11.72 8.52 16.77
C HIS A 570 -11.92 7.76 15.44
N PHE A 571 -12.03 8.46 14.30
CA PHE A 571 -12.08 7.81 12.98
C PHE A 571 -10.75 7.13 12.61
N ASP A 572 -9.61 7.78 12.88
CA ASP A 572 -8.28 7.24 12.60
C ASP A 572 -7.96 6.05 13.53
N HIS A 573 -8.32 6.09 14.82
CA HIS A 573 -8.24 4.94 15.73
C HIS A 573 -9.14 3.78 15.24
N HIS A 574 -10.37 4.06 14.82
CA HIS A 574 -11.29 3.05 14.30
C HIS A 574 -10.84 2.45 12.95
N LYS A 575 -10.03 3.20 12.18
CA LYS A 575 -9.32 2.68 11.00
C LYS A 575 -8.15 1.78 11.41
N VAL A 576 -7.30 2.22 12.34
CA VAL A 576 -6.17 1.45 12.87
C VAL A 576 -6.63 0.14 13.53
N ASP A 577 -7.76 0.12 14.25
CA ASP A 577 -8.31 -1.12 14.80
C ASP A 577 -8.77 -2.10 13.70
N LYS A 578 -9.30 -1.62 12.58
CA LYS A 578 -9.65 -2.48 11.43
C LYS A 578 -8.40 -3.02 10.74
N GLU A 579 -7.38 -2.21 10.53
CA GLU A 579 -6.09 -2.63 9.97
C GLU A 579 -5.42 -3.66 10.88
N LYS A 580 -5.44 -3.44 12.20
CA LYS A 580 -4.99 -4.38 13.24
C LYS A 580 -5.79 -5.69 13.25
N GLU A 581 -7.11 -5.66 13.02
CA GLU A 581 -7.91 -6.88 12.92
C GLU A 581 -7.66 -7.64 11.61
N ILE A 582 -7.45 -6.93 10.49
CA ILE A 582 -7.01 -7.53 9.22
C ILE A 582 -5.64 -8.19 9.40
N LEU A 583 -4.67 -7.48 9.98
CA LEU A 583 -3.32 -7.99 10.26
C LEU A 583 -3.33 -9.19 11.22
N LYS A 584 -4.19 -9.21 12.25
CA LYS A 584 -4.40 -10.42 13.08
C LYS A 584 -4.88 -11.60 12.24
N ASN A 585 -5.87 -11.39 11.36
CA ASN A 585 -6.45 -12.44 10.54
C ASN A 585 -5.45 -12.97 9.49
N GLU A 586 -4.66 -12.09 8.87
CA GLU A 586 -3.58 -12.46 7.97
C GLU A 586 -2.45 -13.19 8.71
N LEU A 587 -2.06 -12.73 9.91
CA LEU A 587 -1.07 -13.40 10.77
C LEU A 587 -1.57 -14.77 11.25
N LEU A 588 -2.87 -14.94 11.52
CA LEU A 588 -3.48 -16.24 11.81
C LEU A 588 -3.50 -17.15 10.57
N ARG A 589 -3.75 -16.60 9.37
CA ARG A 589 -3.65 -17.36 8.10
C ARG A 589 -2.23 -17.84 7.85
N ILE A 590 -1.25 -16.95 8.02
CA ILE A 590 0.19 -17.25 7.87
C ILE A 590 0.63 -18.28 8.92
N LYS A 591 0.22 -18.16 10.19
CA LYS A 591 0.52 -19.18 11.21
C LYS A 591 -0.07 -20.54 10.89
N LYS A 592 -1.31 -20.62 10.38
CA LYS A 592 -1.89 -21.88 9.91
C LYS A 592 -1.12 -22.47 8.72
N GLN A 593 -0.73 -21.63 7.77
CA GLN A 593 0.06 -22.05 6.60
C GLN A 593 1.45 -22.55 6.99
N ILE A 594 2.16 -21.84 7.89
CA ILE A 594 3.43 -22.27 8.48
C ILE A 594 3.25 -23.63 9.15
N HIS A 595 2.24 -23.80 10.00
CA HIS A 595 2.02 -25.07 10.69
C HIS A 595 1.73 -26.24 9.74
N SER A 596 0.96 -26.02 8.67
CA SER A 596 0.78 -27.04 7.63
C SER A 596 2.09 -27.35 6.88
N SER A 597 2.94 -26.34 6.62
CA SER A 597 4.26 -26.55 6.01
C SER A 597 5.23 -27.29 6.94
N GLU A 598 5.26 -26.95 8.22
CA GLU A 598 6.02 -27.68 9.26
C GLU A 598 5.62 -29.16 9.30
N GLN A 599 4.31 -29.45 9.24
CA GLN A 599 3.80 -30.81 9.25
C GLN A 599 4.10 -31.58 7.95
N ILE A 600 4.11 -30.89 6.80
CA ILE A 600 4.59 -31.45 5.52
C ILE A 600 6.10 -31.75 5.57
N ILE A 601 6.91 -30.83 6.10
CA ILE A 601 8.35 -31.01 6.27
C ILE A 601 8.64 -32.20 7.20
N LEU A 602 7.97 -32.29 8.35
CA LEU A 602 8.11 -33.41 9.29
C LEU A 602 7.78 -34.76 8.64
N ASN A 603 6.75 -34.81 7.78
CA ASN A 603 6.41 -36.00 7.02
C ASN A 603 7.48 -36.33 5.94
N GLN A 604 8.03 -35.31 5.28
CA GLN A 604 9.12 -35.47 4.31
C GLN A 604 10.43 -35.93 4.98
N GLU A 605 10.77 -35.44 6.17
CA GLU A 605 11.89 -35.93 6.98
C GLU A 605 11.71 -37.39 7.40
N GLN A 606 10.48 -37.79 7.73
CA GLN A 606 10.15 -39.20 7.99
C GLN A 606 10.29 -40.08 6.74
N GLU A 607 9.90 -39.60 5.54
CA GLU A 607 10.15 -40.34 4.31
C GLU A 607 11.64 -40.38 3.93
N VAL A 608 12.38 -39.28 4.07
CA VAL A 608 13.84 -39.24 3.84
C VAL A 608 14.56 -40.22 4.78
N THR A 609 14.17 -40.30 6.04
CA THR A 609 14.77 -41.26 7.00
C THR A 609 14.33 -42.72 6.78
N LYS A 610 13.15 -42.98 6.18
CA LYS A 610 12.78 -44.32 5.67
C LYS A 610 13.61 -44.68 4.45
N LEU A 611 13.69 -43.80 3.46
CA LEU A 611 14.45 -44.00 2.23
C LEU A 611 15.94 -44.19 2.50
N ALA A 612 16.53 -43.43 3.43
CA ALA A 612 17.91 -43.62 3.86
C ALA A 612 18.17 -45.02 4.44
N LYS A 613 17.24 -45.56 5.24
CA LYS A 613 17.33 -46.95 5.76
C LYS A 613 17.20 -47.98 4.64
N ILE A 614 16.32 -47.76 3.67
CA ILE A 614 16.16 -48.65 2.50
C ILE A 614 17.44 -48.65 1.64
N ILE A 615 18.05 -47.47 1.42
CA ILE A 615 19.33 -47.33 0.71
C ILE A 615 20.45 -48.06 1.48
N GLN A 616 20.56 -47.87 2.80
CA GLN A 616 21.53 -48.59 3.62
C GLN A 616 21.36 -50.10 3.52
N GLN A 617 20.13 -50.62 3.64
CA GLN A 617 19.84 -52.05 3.50
C GLN A 617 20.20 -52.58 2.10
N ALA A 618 19.95 -51.80 1.04
CA ALA A 618 20.31 -52.15 -0.32
C ALA A 618 21.83 -52.18 -0.55
N ASP A 619 22.59 -51.23 0.03
CA ASP A 619 24.06 -51.22 -0.05
C ASP A 619 24.71 -52.32 0.82
N GLU A 620 24.13 -52.65 1.98
CA GLU A 620 24.55 -53.79 2.81
C GLU A 620 24.34 -55.14 2.09
N GLU A 621 23.20 -55.30 1.43
CA GLU A 621 22.86 -56.51 0.67
C GLU A 621 23.72 -56.64 -0.60
N LYS A 622 23.91 -55.54 -1.34
CA LYS A 622 24.90 -55.43 -2.43
C LYS A 622 26.32 -55.78 -1.97
N GLN A 623 26.72 -55.38 -0.76
CA GLN A 623 28.00 -55.76 -0.15
C GLN A 623 28.10 -57.24 0.20
N ARG A 624 26.99 -57.94 0.51
CA ARG A 624 26.98 -59.40 0.64
C ARG A 624 27.16 -60.06 -0.73
N GLN A 625 26.36 -59.67 -1.71
CA GLN A 625 26.39 -60.24 -3.06
C GLN A 625 27.76 -60.07 -3.74
N ILE A 626 28.45 -58.95 -3.53
CA ILE A 626 29.84 -58.76 -3.98
C ILE A 626 30.81 -59.75 -3.30
N LYS A 627 30.65 -60.03 -2.00
CA LYS A 627 31.48 -60.99 -1.26
C LYS A 627 31.20 -62.44 -1.67
N GLU A 628 29.93 -62.79 -1.88
CA GLU A 628 29.49 -64.11 -2.35
C GLU A 628 29.96 -64.38 -3.78
N TYR A 629 29.80 -63.42 -4.70
CA TYR A 629 30.43 -63.47 -6.03
C TYR A 629 31.95 -63.61 -5.92
N GLY A 630 32.59 -62.90 -4.99
CA GLY A 630 34.01 -63.06 -4.67
C GLY A 630 34.40 -64.42 -4.06
N CYS A 631 33.45 -65.19 -3.51
CA CYS A 631 33.65 -66.61 -3.16
C CYS A 631 33.57 -67.47 -4.42
N VAL A 632 32.46 -67.39 -5.16
CA VAL A 632 32.22 -68.16 -6.39
C VAL A 632 33.33 -67.99 -7.43
N VAL A 633 33.90 -66.79 -7.56
CA VAL A 633 35.06 -66.52 -8.43
C VAL A 633 36.32 -67.26 -7.94
N ARG A 634 36.61 -67.27 -6.63
CA ARG A 634 37.74 -68.01 -6.06
C ARG A 634 37.55 -69.52 -6.19
N ASP A 635 36.34 -70.01 -5.98
CA ASP A 635 36.02 -71.44 -6.12
C ASP A 635 36.13 -71.88 -7.58
N ARG A 636 35.59 -71.08 -8.53
CA ARG A 636 35.77 -71.26 -9.98
C ARG A 636 37.24 -71.31 -10.36
N ASP A 637 38.06 -70.38 -9.87
CA ASP A 637 39.47 -70.31 -10.26
C ASP A 637 40.31 -71.42 -9.61
N THR A 638 39.95 -71.85 -8.39
CA THR A 638 40.51 -73.05 -7.73
C THR A 638 40.16 -74.32 -8.52
N LEU A 639 38.89 -74.50 -8.89
CA LEU A 639 38.44 -75.63 -9.71
C LEU A 639 39.08 -75.61 -11.11
N ARG A 640 39.26 -74.43 -11.71
CA ARG A 640 39.97 -74.26 -12.98
C ARG A 640 41.43 -74.68 -12.86
N GLN A 641 42.11 -74.32 -11.77
CA GLN A 641 43.50 -74.74 -11.52
C GLN A 641 43.61 -76.25 -11.31
N GLN A 642 42.69 -76.84 -10.53
CA GLN A 642 42.60 -78.31 -10.37
C GLN A 642 42.32 -79.02 -11.70
N LEU A 643 41.47 -78.46 -12.56
CA LEU A 643 41.16 -79.02 -13.88
C LEU A 643 42.38 -78.95 -14.82
N ILE A 644 43.16 -77.88 -14.78
CA ILE A 644 44.43 -77.77 -15.52
C ILE A 644 45.42 -78.84 -15.04
N GLN A 645 45.64 -78.96 -13.72
CA GLN A 645 46.51 -79.99 -13.14
C GLN A 645 46.05 -81.40 -13.52
N ARG A 646 44.74 -81.70 -13.48
CA ARG A 646 44.17 -83.00 -13.89
C ARG A 646 44.37 -83.27 -15.39
N ASN A 647 44.29 -82.25 -16.24
CA ASN A 647 44.57 -82.39 -17.67
C ASN A 647 46.08 -82.62 -17.95
N GLU A 648 46.96 -81.99 -17.17
CA GLU A 648 48.41 -82.23 -17.21
C GLU A 648 48.76 -83.64 -16.74
N GLU A 649 48.22 -84.09 -15.60
CA GLU A 649 48.30 -85.46 -15.10
C GLU A 649 47.85 -86.48 -16.16
N MET A 650 46.69 -86.25 -16.79
CA MET A 650 46.15 -87.10 -17.86
C MET A 650 47.03 -87.10 -19.12
N SER A 651 47.61 -85.97 -19.50
CA SER A 651 48.55 -85.87 -20.63
C SER A 651 49.81 -86.70 -20.39
N VAL A 652 50.40 -86.58 -19.19
CA VAL A 652 51.55 -87.39 -18.75
C VAL A 652 51.20 -88.89 -18.72
N LEU A 653 50.00 -89.26 -18.28
CA LEU A 653 49.52 -90.64 -18.32
C LEU A 653 49.34 -91.16 -19.75
N TYR A 654 48.81 -90.36 -20.69
CA TYR A 654 48.67 -90.76 -22.08
C TYR A 654 50.02 -90.96 -22.77
N GLU A 655 51.01 -90.07 -22.57
CA GLU A 655 52.37 -90.28 -23.09
C GLU A 655 53.05 -91.50 -22.43
N LYS A 656 52.86 -91.71 -21.12
CA LYS A 656 53.36 -92.92 -20.44
C LYS A 656 52.76 -94.21 -21.04
N ILE A 657 51.46 -94.24 -21.31
CA ILE A 657 50.78 -95.37 -21.98
C ILE A 657 51.28 -95.55 -23.41
N LYS A 658 51.51 -94.46 -24.15
CA LYS A 658 52.03 -94.46 -25.53
C LYS A 658 53.46 -95.01 -25.60
N ILE A 659 54.33 -94.59 -24.67
CA ILE A 659 55.68 -95.14 -24.50
C ILE A 659 55.59 -96.63 -24.14
N GLN A 660 54.80 -97.01 -23.13
CA GLN A 660 54.65 -98.42 -22.72
C GLN A 660 54.11 -99.32 -23.85
N LYS A 661 53.15 -98.84 -24.66
CA LYS A 661 52.67 -99.56 -25.85
C LYS A 661 53.76 -99.74 -26.91
N SER A 662 54.59 -98.72 -27.14
CA SER A 662 55.75 -98.80 -28.04
C SER A 662 56.78 -99.83 -27.54
N THR A 663 57.17 -99.76 -26.26
CA THR A 663 58.08 -100.72 -25.62
C THR A 663 57.53 -102.15 -25.68
N LEU A 664 56.24 -102.35 -25.41
CA LEU A 664 55.60 -103.66 -25.48
C LEU A 664 55.52 -104.20 -26.92
N SER A 665 55.24 -103.35 -27.90
CA SER A 665 55.24 -103.73 -29.32
C SER A 665 56.64 -104.16 -29.80
N ASN A 666 57.67 -103.42 -29.41
CA ASN A 666 59.06 -103.75 -29.74
C ASN A 666 59.50 -105.04 -29.03
N GLY A 667 59.17 -105.20 -27.75
CA GLY A 667 59.41 -106.43 -27.00
C GLY A 667 58.68 -107.65 -27.59
N PHE A 668 57.46 -107.46 -28.11
CA PHE A 668 56.72 -108.50 -28.82
C PHE A 668 57.34 -108.87 -30.17
N SER A 669 57.90 -107.92 -30.93
CA SER A 669 58.67 -108.24 -32.15
C SER A 669 59.89 -109.09 -31.81
N LEU A 670 60.72 -108.62 -30.87
CA LEU A 670 61.92 -109.33 -30.40
C LEU A 670 61.58 -110.72 -29.85
N TYR A 671 60.48 -110.86 -29.12
CA TYR A 671 60.00 -112.17 -28.65
C TYR A 671 59.62 -113.09 -29.82
N ASN A 672 58.88 -112.61 -30.81
CA ASN A 672 58.53 -113.41 -31.99
C ASN A 672 59.75 -113.78 -32.85
N GLU A 673 60.76 -112.91 -32.91
CA GLU A 673 62.07 -113.22 -33.53
C GLU A 673 62.76 -114.36 -32.78
N LYS A 674 62.79 -114.33 -31.43
CA LYS A 674 63.34 -115.45 -30.64
C LYS A 674 62.50 -116.73 -30.70
N VAL A 675 61.18 -116.64 -30.87
CA VAL A 675 60.33 -117.83 -31.13
C VAL A 675 60.63 -118.42 -32.52
N LYS A 676 60.89 -117.60 -33.54
CA LYS A 676 61.37 -118.07 -34.86
C LYS A 676 62.74 -118.75 -34.75
N GLU A 677 63.73 -118.10 -34.13
CA GLU A 677 65.06 -118.70 -33.91
C GLU A 677 64.96 -120.06 -33.20
N VAL A 678 64.10 -120.19 -32.17
CA VAL A 678 63.85 -121.46 -31.48
C VAL A 678 63.14 -122.49 -32.38
N SER A 679 62.27 -122.07 -33.30
CA SER A 679 61.63 -122.94 -34.30
C SER A 679 62.62 -123.42 -35.37
N ASP A 680 63.51 -122.53 -35.81
CA ASP A 680 64.54 -122.82 -36.81
C ASP A 680 65.60 -123.76 -36.21
N LEU A 681 66.02 -123.51 -34.96
CA LEU A 681 66.90 -124.42 -34.21
C LEU A 681 66.25 -125.78 -33.96
N LYS A 682 64.95 -125.83 -33.64
CA LYS A 682 64.20 -127.11 -33.51
C LYS A 682 64.18 -127.88 -34.83
N SER A 683 63.80 -127.24 -35.94
CA SER A 683 63.80 -127.91 -37.23
C SER A 683 65.21 -128.34 -37.66
N ARG A 684 66.27 -127.60 -37.29
CA ARG A 684 67.65 -128.06 -37.49
C ARG A 684 67.99 -129.28 -36.62
N ILE A 685 67.57 -129.33 -35.36
CA ILE A 685 67.68 -130.54 -34.52
C ILE A 685 66.91 -131.71 -35.15
N ASP A 686 65.69 -131.50 -35.64
CA ASP A 686 64.90 -132.55 -36.31
C ASP A 686 65.62 -133.07 -37.56
N THR A 687 66.20 -132.21 -38.40
CA THR A 687 67.03 -132.66 -39.55
C THR A 687 68.27 -133.43 -39.11
N LEU A 688 69.03 -132.95 -38.11
CA LEU A 688 70.23 -133.62 -37.60
C LEU A 688 69.92 -134.98 -36.94
N THR A 689 68.80 -135.08 -36.22
CA THR A 689 68.36 -136.35 -35.63
C THR A 689 67.96 -137.35 -36.71
N HIS A 690 67.28 -136.90 -37.78
CA HIS A 690 66.91 -137.73 -38.93
C HIS A 690 68.13 -138.17 -39.76
N GLU A 691 69.08 -137.26 -40.03
CA GLU A 691 70.39 -137.59 -40.62
C GLU A 691 71.07 -138.72 -39.81
N ARG A 692 71.07 -138.61 -38.48
CA ARG A 692 71.58 -139.61 -37.54
C ARG A 692 70.79 -140.93 -37.55
N ASP A 693 69.45 -140.92 -37.64
CA ASP A 693 68.65 -142.15 -37.79
C ASP A 693 69.01 -142.88 -39.09
N LEU A 694 69.21 -142.12 -40.17
CA LEU A 694 69.51 -142.66 -41.50
C LEU A 694 70.90 -143.32 -41.52
N SER A 695 71.90 -142.71 -40.90
CA SER A 695 73.20 -143.36 -40.65
C SER A 695 73.13 -144.53 -39.67
N SER A 696 72.28 -144.48 -38.64
CA SER A 696 72.07 -145.60 -37.71
C SER A 696 71.44 -146.82 -38.40
N ASN A 697 70.54 -146.58 -39.36
CA ASN A 697 69.97 -147.64 -40.20
C ASN A 697 71.01 -148.21 -41.18
N GLN A 698 71.91 -147.38 -41.73
CA GLN A 698 73.05 -147.88 -42.52
C GLN A 698 73.96 -148.81 -41.69
N LEU A 699 74.30 -148.43 -40.45
CA LEU A 699 75.07 -149.27 -39.51
C LEU A 699 74.35 -150.61 -39.19
N SER A 700 73.02 -150.61 -39.11
CA SER A 700 72.24 -151.85 -38.87
C SER A 700 72.43 -152.93 -39.94
N HIS A 701 72.73 -152.52 -41.18
CA HIS A 701 73.01 -153.46 -42.27
C HIS A 701 74.42 -154.06 -42.18
N GLU A 702 75.36 -153.39 -41.52
CA GLU A 702 76.76 -153.81 -41.46
C GLU A 702 76.92 -155.19 -40.81
N SER A 703 76.15 -155.48 -39.76
CA SER A 703 76.14 -156.80 -39.10
C SER A 703 75.74 -157.94 -40.07
N SER A 704 74.77 -157.67 -40.95
CA SER A 704 74.35 -158.65 -41.97
C SER A 704 75.42 -158.84 -43.04
N LEU A 705 76.10 -157.78 -43.47
CA LEU A 705 77.24 -157.88 -44.40
C LEU A 705 78.41 -158.64 -43.78
N GLN A 706 78.74 -158.43 -42.51
CA GLN A 706 79.81 -159.18 -41.82
C GLN A 706 79.49 -160.69 -41.73
N GLN A 707 78.23 -161.07 -41.47
CA GLN A 707 77.81 -162.48 -41.49
C GLN A 707 77.82 -163.08 -42.90
N GLU A 708 77.40 -162.32 -43.92
CA GLU A 708 77.54 -162.73 -45.33
C GLU A 708 79.00 -162.89 -45.73
N LEU A 709 79.90 -162.00 -45.30
CA LEU A 709 81.33 -162.03 -45.58
C LEU A 709 81.98 -163.29 -44.98
N LEU A 710 81.74 -163.60 -43.70
CA LEU A 710 82.21 -164.85 -43.06
C LEU A 710 81.63 -166.12 -43.73
N ARG A 711 80.38 -166.07 -44.21
CA ARG A 711 79.76 -167.15 -44.98
C ARG A 711 80.43 -167.31 -46.35
N LEU A 712 80.75 -166.19 -47.00
CA LEU A 712 81.43 -166.14 -48.29
C LEU A 712 82.89 -166.58 -48.17
N GLU A 713 83.61 -166.26 -47.10
CA GLU A 713 84.99 -166.74 -46.89
C GLU A 713 85.05 -168.26 -46.66
N LYS A 714 84.16 -168.82 -45.83
CA LYS A 714 84.05 -170.28 -45.69
C LYS A 714 83.74 -170.96 -47.02
N LYS A 715 82.81 -170.40 -47.80
CA LYS A 715 82.52 -170.87 -49.16
C LYS A 715 83.70 -170.68 -50.10
N LEU A 716 84.44 -169.57 -50.04
CA LEU A 716 85.61 -169.29 -50.86
C LEU A 716 86.76 -170.24 -50.55
N LEU A 717 86.90 -170.72 -49.32
CA LEU A 717 87.91 -171.73 -48.96
C LEU A 717 87.53 -173.13 -49.49
N GLN A 718 86.26 -173.51 -49.35
CA GLN A 718 85.72 -174.75 -49.91
C GLN A 718 85.76 -174.73 -51.44
N GLU A 719 85.32 -173.65 -52.06
CA GLU A 719 85.40 -173.48 -53.51
C GLU A 719 86.85 -173.33 -53.97
N LYS A 720 87.79 -172.69 -53.26
CA LYS A 720 89.22 -172.69 -53.68
C LYS A 720 89.86 -174.09 -53.71
N THR A 721 89.44 -175.01 -52.85
CA THR A 721 89.90 -176.41 -52.90
C THR A 721 89.21 -177.19 -54.01
N LYS A 722 87.91 -176.94 -54.25
CA LYS A 722 87.11 -177.55 -55.31
C LYS A 722 87.46 -177.03 -56.72
N ILE A 723 87.72 -175.73 -56.88
CA ILE A 723 88.15 -175.03 -58.09
C ILE A 723 89.52 -175.52 -58.55
N ARG A 724 90.39 -176.02 -57.65
CA ARG A 724 91.62 -176.71 -58.07
C ARG A 724 91.33 -178.05 -58.77
N ALA A 725 90.20 -178.70 -58.48
CA ALA A 725 89.75 -179.94 -59.11
C ALA A 725 88.70 -179.74 -60.22
N LEU A 726 88.15 -178.52 -60.37
CA LEU A 726 87.10 -178.19 -61.36
C LEU A 726 87.53 -177.13 -62.39
N LEU A 727 88.70 -176.50 -62.24
CA LEU A 727 89.34 -175.79 -63.37
C LEU A 727 89.93 -176.74 -64.43
N GLU A 728 89.89 -178.06 -64.17
CA GLU A 728 90.07 -179.09 -65.20
C GLU A 728 88.77 -179.32 -66.01
N GLU A 729 87.60 -178.86 -65.54
CA GLU A 729 86.28 -179.04 -66.18
C GLU A 729 85.59 -177.70 -66.55
N HIS A 730 86.14 -177.04 -67.57
CA HIS A 730 85.43 -176.22 -68.58
C HIS A 730 84.35 -175.17 -68.17
N ASP A 731 84.66 -173.91 -68.50
CA ASP A 731 83.83 -173.00 -69.32
C ASP A 731 82.46 -172.40 -68.87
N HIS A 732 82.50 -171.06 -68.73
CA HIS A 732 81.60 -170.09 -69.39
C HIS A 732 80.14 -169.84 -68.82
N PRO A 733 79.48 -168.67 -69.09
CA PRO A 733 78.89 -167.83 -68.00
C PRO A 733 77.48 -167.18 -68.26
N LEU A 734 77.10 -166.13 -67.48
CA LEU A 734 76.17 -164.98 -67.75
C LEU A 734 74.75 -164.86 -67.08
N ASN A 735 74.64 -164.06 -66.00
CA ASN A 735 74.06 -162.66 -65.88
C ASN A 735 72.57 -162.25 -66.27
N VAL A 736 72.02 -161.17 -65.61
CA VAL A 736 71.02 -160.10 -66.08
C VAL A 736 69.56 -159.88 -65.47
N HIS A 737 69.33 -158.63 -64.96
CA HIS A 737 68.19 -157.64 -64.66
C HIS A 737 66.63 -157.80 -64.83
N ARG A 738 65.79 -156.85 -64.26
CA ARG A 738 64.74 -155.95 -64.93
C ARG A 738 63.97 -154.86 -64.05
N TRP A 739 63.06 -154.01 -64.62
CA TRP A 739 62.35 -152.78 -64.07
C TRP A 739 60.76 -152.74 -64.11
N ARG A 740 60.04 -151.77 -63.43
CA ARG A 740 58.93 -150.88 -64.01
C ARG A 740 58.31 -149.73 -63.12
N LYS A 741 57.25 -149.01 -63.61
CA LYS A 741 56.54 -147.75 -63.14
C LYS A 741 54.98 -147.80 -63.33
N LEU A 742 54.16 -146.89 -62.71
CA LEU A 742 52.71 -146.60 -63.00
C LEU A 742 52.14 -145.27 -62.37
N GLU A 743 50.88 -144.85 -62.65
CA GLU A 743 50.22 -143.54 -62.31
C GLU A 743 48.70 -143.61 -61.93
N GLY A 744 48.05 -142.52 -61.45
CA GLY A 744 46.58 -142.40 -61.19
C GLY A 744 46.05 -141.04 -60.60
N SER A 745 44.72 -140.79 -60.59
CA SER A 745 44.04 -139.47 -60.31
C SER A 745 42.84 -139.53 -59.32
N ASP A 746 42.37 -138.39 -58.74
CA ASP A 746 41.37 -138.33 -57.63
C ASP A 746 40.34 -137.14 -57.66
N PRO A 747 39.07 -137.27 -57.17
CA PRO A 747 37.98 -136.29 -57.44
C PRO A 747 37.68 -135.18 -56.40
N LYS A 748 38.43 -135.02 -55.30
CA LYS A 748 38.01 -134.28 -54.07
C LYS A 748 37.62 -132.78 -54.18
N ARG A 749 37.72 -132.13 -55.34
CA ARG A 749 37.67 -130.65 -55.45
C ARG A 749 36.28 -130.02 -55.31
N PHE A 750 35.19 -130.72 -55.64
CA PHE A 750 33.85 -130.12 -55.72
C PHE A 750 33.20 -129.86 -54.34
N GLU A 751 33.42 -130.73 -53.36
CA GLU A 751 32.79 -130.60 -52.03
C GLU A 751 33.26 -129.38 -51.25
N MET A 752 34.56 -129.03 -51.35
CA MET A 752 35.12 -127.86 -50.68
C MET A 752 34.45 -126.55 -51.12
N ILE A 753 34.12 -126.43 -52.42
CA ILE A 753 33.44 -125.25 -52.98
C ILE A 753 32.03 -125.10 -52.35
N ARG A 754 31.28 -126.21 -52.24
CA ARG A 754 29.97 -126.26 -51.57
C ARG A 754 30.04 -125.93 -50.09
N LYS A 755 31.14 -126.24 -49.41
CA LYS A 755 31.39 -125.88 -47.99
C LYS A 755 31.70 -124.37 -47.86
N HIS A 756 32.52 -123.83 -48.76
CA HIS A 756 32.93 -122.42 -48.75
C HIS A 756 31.74 -121.45 -48.94
N GLN A 757 30.91 -121.68 -49.97
CA GLN A 757 29.71 -120.86 -50.22
C GLN A 757 28.71 -120.85 -49.04
N ARG A 758 28.61 -121.97 -48.31
CA ARG A 758 27.75 -122.12 -47.13
C ARG A 758 28.26 -121.34 -45.92
N MET A 759 29.59 -121.18 -45.81
CA MET A 759 30.22 -120.34 -44.78
C MET A 759 30.07 -118.84 -45.11
N GLN A 760 30.29 -118.43 -46.37
CA GLN A 760 30.10 -117.04 -46.79
C GLN A 760 28.68 -116.52 -46.49
N LYS A 761 27.63 -117.32 -46.80
CA LYS A 761 26.24 -116.94 -46.49
C LYS A 761 25.93 -116.87 -44.98
N LYS A 762 26.68 -117.56 -44.12
CA LYS A 762 26.60 -117.38 -42.65
C LYS A 762 27.34 -116.13 -42.19
N LEU A 763 28.49 -115.82 -42.78
CA LEU A 763 29.30 -114.65 -42.44
C LEU A 763 28.54 -113.35 -42.75
N ILE A 764 27.94 -113.25 -43.94
CA ILE A 764 27.14 -112.09 -44.37
C ILE A 764 26.01 -111.81 -43.37
N ARG A 765 25.19 -112.82 -43.02
CA ARG A 765 24.13 -112.70 -42.01
C ARG A 765 24.62 -112.24 -40.63
N LYS A 766 25.81 -112.67 -40.21
CA LYS A 766 26.39 -112.20 -38.94
C LYS A 766 26.99 -110.80 -39.03
N HIS A 767 27.36 -110.34 -40.22
CA HIS A 767 27.73 -108.94 -40.44
C HIS A 767 26.48 -108.03 -40.42
N GLU A 768 25.40 -108.45 -41.07
CA GLU A 768 24.07 -107.81 -41.04
C GLU A 768 23.51 -107.69 -39.60
N GLU A 769 23.60 -108.76 -38.78
CA GLU A 769 23.22 -108.71 -37.36
C GLU A 769 24.06 -107.72 -36.54
N THR A 770 25.33 -107.51 -36.88
CA THR A 770 26.23 -106.60 -36.16
C THR A 770 25.95 -105.15 -36.55
N THR A 771 25.85 -104.83 -37.85
CA THR A 771 25.58 -103.46 -38.30
C THR A 771 24.22 -102.94 -37.83
N ILE A 772 23.21 -103.80 -37.71
CA ILE A 772 21.92 -103.45 -37.07
C ILE A 772 22.08 -103.09 -35.59
N LYS A 773 22.97 -103.80 -34.86
CA LYS A 773 23.25 -103.49 -33.44
C LYS A 773 24.08 -102.22 -33.28
N ASP A 774 25.05 -101.99 -34.15
CA ASP A 774 25.87 -100.77 -34.14
C ASP A 774 25.00 -99.53 -34.39
N LEU A 775 24.07 -99.60 -35.36
CA LEU A 775 23.05 -98.56 -35.59
C LEU A 775 22.17 -98.33 -34.34
N LEU A 776 21.70 -99.41 -33.70
CA LEU A 776 20.90 -99.30 -32.48
C LEU A 776 21.69 -98.69 -31.31
N ILE A 777 23.00 -98.96 -31.20
CA ILE A 777 23.88 -98.32 -30.22
C ILE A 777 23.97 -96.82 -30.48
N VAL A 778 24.22 -96.40 -31.74
CA VAL A 778 24.29 -94.97 -32.11
C VAL A 778 22.97 -94.24 -31.81
N GLU A 779 21.81 -94.86 -32.05
CA GLU A 779 20.52 -94.28 -31.64
C GLU A 779 20.39 -94.13 -30.12
N LYS A 780 20.85 -95.12 -29.33
CA LYS A 780 20.79 -95.06 -27.86
C LYS A 780 21.81 -94.10 -27.27
N GLU A 781 22.99 -93.96 -27.85
CA GLU A 781 23.98 -92.95 -27.48
C GLU A 781 23.46 -91.54 -27.78
N LYS A 782 22.82 -91.34 -28.94
CA LYS A 782 22.19 -90.06 -29.28
C LYS A 782 21.06 -89.70 -28.30
N LEU A 783 20.15 -90.64 -28.02
CA LEU A 783 19.10 -90.48 -27.00
C LEU A 783 19.67 -90.19 -25.60
N TYR A 784 20.78 -90.82 -25.23
CA TYR A 784 21.46 -90.60 -23.95
C TYR A 784 22.10 -89.20 -23.87
N VAL A 785 22.72 -88.72 -24.96
CA VAL A 785 23.25 -87.35 -25.05
C VAL A 785 22.12 -86.32 -25.03
N GLU A 786 21.00 -86.58 -25.71
CA GLU A 786 19.80 -85.74 -25.68
C GLU A 786 19.21 -85.68 -24.26
N LEU A 787 19.00 -86.82 -23.59
CA LEU A 787 18.56 -86.86 -22.18
C LEU A 787 19.53 -86.15 -21.23
N LYS A 788 20.84 -86.36 -21.40
CA LYS A 788 21.88 -85.71 -20.57
C LYS A 788 21.88 -84.20 -20.79
N THR A 789 21.61 -83.73 -22.01
CA THR A 789 21.48 -82.30 -22.34
C THR A 789 20.20 -81.70 -21.76
N ILE A 790 19.12 -82.48 -21.67
CA ILE A 790 17.87 -82.08 -20.99
C ILE A 790 18.07 -82.03 -19.47
N LEU A 791 18.69 -83.04 -18.85
CA LEU A 791 19.01 -83.03 -17.41
C LEU A 791 19.94 -81.87 -17.04
N ALA A 792 20.98 -81.61 -17.83
CA ALA A 792 21.88 -80.47 -17.63
C ALA A 792 21.21 -79.10 -17.87
N ARG A 793 19.96 -79.07 -18.34
CA ARG A 793 19.11 -77.88 -18.48
C ARG A 793 17.95 -77.83 -17.46
N GLN A 794 17.77 -78.87 -16.64
CA GLN A 794 16.82 -78.81 -15.53
C GLN A 794 17.45 -77.99 -14.39
N PRO A 795 16.80 -76.91 -13.92
CA PRO A 795 17.26 -76.21 -12.72
C PRO A 795 17.20 -77.17 -11.52
N GLY A 796 18.24 -77.15 -10.68
CA GLY A 796 18.22 -77.86 -9.40
C GLY A 796 17.10 -77.33 -8.49
N ALA A 797 16.74 -78.08 -7.45
CA ALA A 797 15.60 -77.75 -6.57
C ALA A 797 15.66 -76.30 -6.04
N GLU A 798 16.83 -75.86 -5.57
CA GLU A 798 17.08 -74.48 -5.11
C GLU A 798 16.81 -73.43 -6.20
N VAL A 799 17.16 -73.72 -7.46
CA VAL A 799 16.93 -72.81 -8.60
C VAL A 799 15.46 -72.84 -9.04
N ALA A 800 14.74 -73.94 -8.83
CA ALA A 800 13.30 -74.01 -9.03
C ALA A 800 12.52 -73.22 -7.95
N GLU A 801 12.98 -73.26 -6.69
CA GLU A 801 12.46 -72.41 -5.60
C GLU A 801 12.78 -70.93 -5.83
N GLN A 802 14.01 -70.59 -6.23
CA GLN A 802 14.37 -69.23 -6.64
C GLN A 802 13.49 -68.75 -7.82
N LEU A 803 13.21 -69.60 -8.82
CA LEU A 803 12.29 -69.25 -9.91
C LEU A 803 10.85 -69.02 -9.44
N LEU A 804 10.38 -69.70 -8.39
CA LEU A 804 9.08 -69.41 -7.77
C LEU A 804 9.10 -68.05 -7.06
N VAL A 805 10.12 -67.76 -6.25
CA VAL A 805 10.28 -66.48 -5.55
C VAL A 805 10.44 -65.31 -6.53
N TYR A 806 11.21 -65.49 -7.61
CA TYR A 806 11.31 -64.49 -8.68
C TYR A 806 9.98 -64.33 -9.44
N LYS A 807 9.19 -65.38 -9.62
CA LYS A 807 7.86 -65.30 -10.26
C LYS A 807 6.83 -64.61 -9.38
N GLU A 808 6.88 -64.77 -8.06
CA GLU A 808 6.02 -64.02 -7.13
C GLU A 808 6.45 -62.56 -6.97
N THR A 809 7.75 -62.28 -6.83
CA THR A 809 8.23 -60.88 -6.76
C THR A 809 8.01 -60.13 -8.08
N LEU A 810 8.16 -60.78 -9.23
CA LEU A 810 7.84 -60.19 -10.53
C LEU A 810 6.33 -59.96 -10.70
N LYS A 811 5.47 -60.89 -10.25
CA LYS A 811 4.01 -60.64 -10.13
C LYS A 811 3.72 -59.41 -9.25
N GLY A 812 4.32 -59.34 -8.06
CA GLY A 812 4.15 -58.24 -7.12
C GLY A 812 4.57 -56.89 -7.72
N LYS A 813 5.70 -56.88 -8.45
CA LYS A 813 6.16 -55.71 -9.20
C LYS A 813 5.25 -55.35 -10.37
N GLN A 814 4.65 -56.33 -11.05
CA GLN A 814 3.69 -56.07 -12.12
C GLN A 814 2.33 -55.56 -11.59
N THR A 815 1.90 -55.98 -10.40
CA THR A 815 0.75 -55.35 -9.73
C THR A 815 1.05 -53.94 -9.23
N GLN A 816 2.26 -53.67 -8.71
CA GLN A 816 2.68 -52.31 -8.35
C GLN A 816 2.77 -51.40 -9.59
N MET A 817 3.33 -51.90 -10.68
CA MET A 817 3.39 -51.20 -11.97
C MET A 817 1.98 -50.85 -12.46
N LYS A 818 1.04 -51.81 -12.42
CA LYS A 818 -0.34 -51.56 -12.81
C LYS A 818 -1.04 -50.54 -11.90
N GLN A 819 -0.82 -50.60 -10.58
CA GLN A 819 -1.34 -49.57 -9.66
C GLN A 819 -0.80 -48.18 -10.00
N MET A 820 0.48 -48.06 -10.34
CA MET A 820 1.08 -46.80 -10.81
C MET A 820 0.57 -46.36 -12.19
N GLU A 821 0.19 -47.29 -13.07
CA GLU A 821 -0.49 -47.00 -14.34
C GLU A 821 -1.92 -46.49 -14.12
N ASP A 822 -2.68 -47.13 -13.22
CA ASP A 822 -4.04 -46.73 -12.82
C ASP A 822 -4.02 -45.34 -12.13
N GLU A 823 -3.05 -45.09 -11.23
CA GLU A 823 -2.81 -43.77 -10.61
C GLU A 823 -2.42 -42.71 -11.65
N LEU A 824 -1.49 -43.03 -12.57
CA LEU A 824 -1.11 -42.14 -13.66
C LEU A 824 -2.29 -41.83 -14.60
N GLN A 825 -3.20 -42.79 -14.80
CA GLN A 825 -4.43 -42.58 -15.57
C GLN A 825 -5.41 -41.66 -14.83
N MET A 826 -5.57 -41.81 -13.51
CA MET A 826 -6.34 -40.88 -12.67
C MET A 826 -5.77 -39.45 -12.73
N TYR A 827 -4.46 -39.27 -12.62
CA TYR A 827 -3.84 -37.94 -12.74
C TYR A 827 -3.99 -37.34 -14.15
N LYS A 828 -3.90 -38.16 -15.21
CA LYS A 828 -4.21 -37.71 -16.59
C LYS A 828 -5.67 -37.29 -16.74
N MET A 829 -6.60 -37.98 -16.09
CA MET A 829 -8.02 -37.62 -16.10
C MET A 829 -8.26 -36.29 -15.39
N GLN A 830 -7.68 -36.07 -14.20
CA GLN A 830 -7.74 -34.77 -13.50
C GLN A 830 -7.11 -33.63 -14.32
N VAL A 831 -5.98 -33.88 -14.99
CA VAL A 831 -5.35 -32.86 -15.87
C VAL A 831 -6.25 -32.55 -17.08
N ASN A 832 -7.01 -33.50 -17.60
CA ASN A 832 -8.01 -33.25 -18.63
C ASN A 832 -9.23 -32.49 -18.07
N GLU A 833 -9.74 -32.86 -16.90
CA GLU A 833 -10.84 -32.14 -16.22
C GLU A 833 -10.47 -30.66 -16.01
N TYR A 834 -9.29 -30.36 -15.46
CA TYR A 834 -8.81 -28.99 -15.33
C TYR A 834 -8.58 -28.29 -16.68
N ARG A 835 -8.23 -29.03 -17.74
CA ARG A 835 -8.08 -28.46 -19.09
C ARG A 835 -9.42 -28.12 -19.73
N ASP A 836 -10.46 -28.91 -19.47
CA ASP A 836 -11.83 -28.66 -19.91
C ASP A 836 -12.47 -27.53 -19.09
N GLU A 837 -12.18 -27.43 -17.79
CA GLU A 837 -12.56 -26.27 -16.96
C GLU A 837 -11.88 -24.99 -17.43
N LEU A 838 -10.56 -25.02 -17.71
CA LEU A 838 -9.85 -23.88 -18.33
C LEU A 838 -10.45 -23.53 -19.69
N GLY A 839 -10.82 -24.52 -20.51
CA GLY A 839 -11.50 -24.33 -21.78
C GLY A 839 -12.86 -23.62 -21.61
N ARG A 840 -13.68 -24.06 -20.65
CA ARG A 840 -14.96 -23.42 -20.32
C ARG A 840 -14.74 -21.97 -19.88
N ILE A 841 -13.81 -21.73 -18.95
CA ILE A 841 -13.48 -20.39 -18.46
C ILE A 841 -12.99 -19.48 -19.59
N ASP A 842 -12.19 -19.99 -20.54
CA ASP A 842 -11.76 -19.20 -21.70
C ASP A 842 -12.92 -18.95 -22.70
N THR A 843 -13.89 -19.87 -22.84
CA THR A 843 -15.12 -19.61 -23.62
C THR A 843 -16.07 -18.63 -22.94
N GLU A 844 -16.25 -18.68 -21.62
CA GLU A 844 -17.02 -17.70 -20.84
C GLU A 844 -16.37 -16.31 -20.92
N LYS A 845 -15.04 -16.24 -20.79
CA LYS A 845 -14.25 -15.02 -21.01
C LYS A 845 -14.39 -14.48 -22.42
N GLN A 846 -14.39 -15.33 -23.45
CA GLN A 846 -14.65 -14.92 -24.84
C GLN A 846 -16.09 -14.44 -25.05
N GLN A 847 -17.08 -15.08 -24.42
CA GLN A 847 -18.48 -14.63 -24.43
C GLN A 847 -18.62 -13.27 -23.76
N ILE A 848 -18.07 -13.07 -22.56
CA ILE A 848 -18.07 -11.79 -21.85
C ILE A 848 -17.34 -10.70 -22.66
N GLN A 849 -16.24 -11.04 -23.35
CA GLN A 849 -15.56 -10.11 -24.27
C GLN A 849 -16.43 -9.76 -25.48
N GLN A 850 -17.13 -10.73 -26.10
CA GLN A 850 -18.06 -10.47 -27.20
C GLN A 850 -19.29 -9.68 -26.75
N GLU A 851 -19.84 -9.95 -25.57
CA GLU A 851 -20.92 -9.17 -24.97
C GLU A 851 -20.48 -7.73 -24.68
N TRP A 852 -19.27 -7.53 -24.13
CA TRP A 852 -18.70 -6.20 -23.90
C TRP A 852 -18.44 -5.45 -25.21
N ILE A 853 -17.91 -6.11 -26.24
CA ILE A 853 -17.72 -5.53 -27.59
C ILE A 853 -19.08 -5.17 -28.20
N ASN A 854 -20.07 -6.06 -28.13
CA ASN A 854 -21.44 -5.80 -28.61
C ASN A 854 -22.15 -4.70 -27.81
N TRP A 855 -21.86 -4.57 -26.52
CA TRP A 855 -22.36 -3.49 -25.67
C TRP A 855 -21.72 -2.15 -26.06
N GLN A 856 -20.40 -2.10 -26.27
CA GLN A 856 -19.68 -0.92 -26.77
C GLN A 856 -20.14 -0.51 -28.17
N LEU A 857 -20.33 -1.46 -29.08
CA LEU A 857 -20.89 -1.23 -30.42
C LEU A 857 -22.34 -0.72 -30.36
N ASN A 858 -23.14 -1.19 -29.40
CA ASN A 858 -24.48 -0.64 -29.13
C ASN A 858 -24.44 0.73 -28.46
N LEU A 859 -23.40 1.05 -27.69
CA LEU A 859 -23.17 2.39 -27.14
C LEU A 859 -22.85 3.36 -28.28
N TYR A 860 -21.88 3.02 -29.12
CA TYR A 860 -21.52 3.79 -30.32
C TYR A 860 -22.70 3.95 -31.29
N SER A 861 -23.47 2.89 -31.58
CA SER A 861 -24.60 2.98 -32.50
C SER A 861 -25.77 3.81 -31.94
N LYS A 862 -25.93 3.88 -30.62
CA LYS A 862 -26.86 4.83 -29.96
C LYS A 862 -26.30 6.25 -29.99
N GLN A 863 -25.00 6.43 -29.78
CA GLN A 863 -24.33 7.74 -29.75
C GLN A 863 -24.31 8.43 -31.12
N PHE A 864 -24.44 7.69 -32.22
CA PHE A 864 -24.59 8.21 -33.58
C PHE A 864 -26.02 8.14 -34.17
N ARG A 865 -27.04 7.75 -33.40
CA ARG A 865 -28.45 7.75 -33.85
C ARG A 865 -29.10 9.13 -33.77
N CYS A 866 -28.77 10.00 -34.72
CA CYS A 866 -29.59 11.18 -35.01
C CYS A 866 -30.87 10.75 -35.79
N PRO A 867 -32.09 11.18 -35.38
CA PRO A 867 -33.32 10.64 -35.95
C PRO A 867 -33.74 11.34 -37.25
N LYS A 868 -33.43 10.72 -38.40
CA LYS A 868 -34.21 10.84 -39.66
C LYS A 868 -33.73 9.86 -40.75
N ASN A 869 -34.53 8.82 -41.01
CA ASN A 869 -35.26 8.66 -42.27
C ASN A 869 -36.02 7.33 -42.30
N GLU A 870 -37.31 7.40 -42.62
CA GLU A 870 -38.09 6.24 -43.01
C GLU A 870 -37.82 5.96 -44.50
N ALA A 871 -37.16 4.85 -44.82
CA ALA A 871 -37.04 4.36 -46.19
C ALA A 871 -36.90 2.84 -46.22
N THR A 872 -37.89 2.19 -46.84
CA THR A 872 -37.98 0.74 -47.05
C THR A 872 -36.84 0.19 -47.90
N VAL A 873 -36.22 -0.91 -47.45
CA VAL A 873 -35.61 -1.92 -48.33
C VAL A 873 -35.93 -3.31 -47.80
N GLN A 874 -36.57 -4.15 -48.61
CA GLN A 874 -36.67 -5.60 -48.40
C GLN A 874 -35.51 -6.28 -49.15
N VAL A 875 -34.76 -7.17 -48.50
CA VAL A 875 -33.94 -8.19 -49.16
C VAL A 875 -33.99 -9.48 -48.33
N HIS A 876 -34.26 -10.62 -48.97
CA HIS A 876 -34.16 -11.95 -48.33
C HIS A 876 -32.70 -12.39 -48.21
N GLY A 877 -32.38 -13.20 -47.20
CA GLY A 877 -31.06 -13.79 -47.00
C GLY A 877 -31.10 -15.00 -46.08
N ASP A 878 -31.49 -16.15 -46.62
CA ASP A 878 -31.40 -17.44 -45.92
C ASP A 878 -29.94 -17.85 -45.69
N SER A 879 -29.65 -18.41 -44.51
CA SER A 879 -28.44 -19.22 -44.28
C SER A 879 -28.69 -20.20 -43.13
N ALA A 880 -28.86 -21.46 -43.51
CA ALA A 880 -29.19 -22.62 -42.68
C ALA A 880 -28.56 -22.67 -41.28
N SER A 881 -29.40 -22.93 -40.27
CA SER A 881 -28.96 -23.62 -39.06
C SER A 881 -28.77 -25.11 -39.37
N HIS A 882 -27.53 -25.60 -39.26
CA HIS A 882 -27.21 -27.02 -39.15
C HIS A 882 -26.28 -27.23 -37.97
N GLY A 883 -26.84 -27.77 -36.88
CA GLY A 883 -26.04 -28.43 -35.86
C GLY A 883 -25.93 -29.90 -36.23
N ASN A 884 -24.71 -30.43 -36.32
CA ASN A 884 -24.47 -31.86 -36.33
C ASN A 884 -24.07 -32.31 -34.93
N GLN A 885 -24.54 -33.49 -34.55
CA GLN A 885 -23.99 -34.31 -33.47
C GLN A 885 -23.00 -35.31 -34.09
N GLU A 886 -22.26 -36.03 -33.23
CA GLU A 886 -21.30 -37.11 -33.58
C GLU A 886 -20.02 -36.57 -34.27
N ASP A 887 -18.80 -36.95 -33.85
CA ASP A 887 -18.34 -37.89 -32.80
C ASP A 887 -17.79 -37.18 -31.54
#